data_AF-A0A3N6QBM6-F1
#
_entry.id   AF-A0A3N6QBM6-F1
#
_cell.length_a   1.000
_cell.length_b   1.000
_cell.length_c   1.000
_cell.angle_alpha   90.00
_cell.angle_beta   90.00
_cell.angle_gamma   90.00
#
_symmetry.space_group_name_H-M   'P 1'
#
loop_
_entity.id
_entity.type
_entity.pdbx_description
1 polymer ?
#
loop_
_entity_poly.entity_id
_entity_poly.type
_entity_poly.pdbx_seq_one_letter_code
_entity_poly.pdbx_strand_id
1 'polypeptide(L)'
;MGIKQGNDMIRSGDFAGAIREYRKIPKNDPLYRFAEFNIAWAKRQLLVGAQGVTGTSASSPESTLAGPKISIVMPVFNVSPYLDACILSVRYQTYTNFELIIVDDASTDNGRDIIRMHADLDSRIRVIHLNHNTLGGAGIPSNIGISAATGTYIGFVDSDDWVTELAFEKMVAAAERHQADIIIGGFRTFVEHSRCYSESYDLQAFEKLPADEVFTARSCPETFRISPVPWRKLYRRSFLEGNRIAYPEGDYFYEDNPLHWFVLASHGKLVKIDEIISYHRMAREGQTMGAADYKLAAMCSHINTVACFLAEHVDLPTDQCVVDEFYDYCYRSSWISSRQERDEVKAIIGKRIAQIVERNRKKFPAVNLRANFDERIKEFSEGYPQHDLTIVIPTYNCEDFVEETIHCALNVPGIKTNVLVIDDGSEDRTPEICRALEGQHNNLHFFQQRNRGAGRARNAVIPLCTGTYTFFLDADDIIDGTQLAKAVTDARTHDNDLYFMKYRIEFHEKRKVRDMFDADKAVWDGFRGATDNNELRRLAASLINYPWNRIIKSELLHDANIFFGATVVHNDIAFHWESLLAARRIGYGEDVVCTHRKFERRPQITNVSDFRRLVAFDALESTHHRIIRHRNGENLIDVWREFASNLVKWVKDRVPEDLQPQYENRKARLMDLLISLQEEEMNNV
;
A
#
# COMPACT_ATOMS: atom_id res chain seq x y z
N MET A 1 22.36 24.85 2.21
CA MET A 1 22.82 24.75 0.80
C MET A 1 24.03 23.83 0.59
N GLY A 2 24.97 23.69 1.56
CA GLY A 2 26.23 22.94 1.34
C GLY A 2 26.14 21.42 1.14
N ILE A 3 25.26 20.67 1.82
CA ILE A 3 25.21 19.20 1.66
C ILE A 3 24.67 18.80 0.29
N LYS A 4 23.55 19.39 -0.15
CA LYS A 4 22.96 19.06 -1.46
C LYS A 4 23.96 19.31 -2.60
N GLN A 5 24.59 20.50 -2.62
CA GLN A 5 25.61 20.81 -3.63
C GLN A 5 26.85 19.91 -3.52
N GLY A 6 27.31 19.61 -2.30
CA GLY A 6 28.39 18.65 -2.11
C GLY A 6 28.04 17.26 -2.64
N ASN A 7 26.82 16.78 -2.37
CA ASN A 7 26.32 15.50 -2.86
C ASN A 7 26.16 15.51 -4.38
N ASP A 8 25.67 16.60 -4.97
CA ASP A 8 25.59 16.78 -6.43
C ASP A 8 26.99 16.74 -7.08
N MET A 9 28.01 17.30 -6.41
CA MET A 9 29.40 17.22 -6.86
C MET A 9 30.00 15.82 -6.68
N ILE A 10 29.63 15.09 -5.62
CA ILE A 10 29.94 13.65 -5.53
C ILE A 10 29.34 12.90 -6.72
N ARG A 11 28.08 13.18 -7.10
CA ARG A 11 27.41 12.54 -8.25
C ARG A 11 28.13 12.78 -9.57
N SER A 12 28.74 13.95 -9.77
CA SER A 12 29.49 14.27 -10.98
C SER A 12 30.97 13.83 -10.92
N GLY A 13 31.41 13.19 -9.83
CA GLY A 13 32.79 12.79 -9.63
C GLY A 13 33.74 13.92 -9.20
N ASP A 14 33.23 15.13 -8.96
CA ASP A 14 34.02 16.26 -8.42
C ASP A 14 34.15 16.16 -6.89
N PHE A 15 34.90 15.16 -6.43
CA PHE A 15 35.13 14.94 -5.00
C PHE A 15 35.85 16.12 -4.32
N ALA A 16 36.72 16.84 -5.04
CA ALA A 16 37.42 17.99 -4.51
C ALA A 16 36.49 19.21 -4.33
N GLY A 17 35.57 19.43 -5.28
CA GLY A 17 34.48 20.39 -5.16
C GLY A 17 33.54 20.06 -4.02
N ALA A 18 33.15 18.79 -3.92
CA ALA A 18 32.28 18.33 -2.84
C ALA A 18 32.87 18.65 -1.45
N ILE A 19 34.15 18.37 -1.23
CA ILE A 19 34.86 18.71 0.02
C ILE A 19 34.79 20.22 0.33
N ARG A 20 34.94 21.08 -0.68
CA ARG A 20 34.85 22.54 -0.47
C ARG A 20 33.45 22.96 -0.07
N GLU A 21 32.42 22.38 -0.67
CA GLU A 21 31.02 22.68 -0.34
C GLU A 21 30.65 22.19 1.07
N TYR A 22 31.04 20.98 1.45
CA TYR A 22 30.80 20.46 2.80
C TYR A 22 31.45 21.35 3.87
N ARG A 23 32.66 21.86 3.63
CA ARG A 23 33.36 22.76 4.58
C ARG A 23 32.66 24.10 4.82
N LYS A 24 31.70 24.49 3.98
CA LYS A 24 30.91 25.72 4.19
C LYS A 24 29.86 25.56 5.29
N ILE A 25 29.59 24.34 5.74
CA ILE A 25 28.61 24.07 6.78
C ILE A 25 29.21 24.47 8.14
N PRO A 26 28.59 25.39 8.90
CA PRO A 26 29.09 25.83 10.20
C PRO A 26 29.12 24.69 11.23
N LYS A 27 30.06 24.75 12.19
CA LYS A 27 30.19 23.73 13.26
C LYS A 27 28.95 23.56 14.16
N ASN A 28 28.16 24.62 14.28
CA ASN A 28 26.91 24.64 15.05
C ASN A 28 25.69 24.26 14.19
N ASP A 29 25.86 24.01 12.90
CA ASP A 29 24.81 23.53 12.03
C ASP A 29 24.56 22.04 12.32
N PRO A 30 23.29 21.61 12.49
CA PRO A 30 22.95 20.19 12.66
C PRO A 30 23.55 19.29 11.58
N LEU A 31 23.82 19.83 10.38
CA LEU A 31 24.38 19.10 9.25
C LEU A 31 25.91 18.97 9.28
N TYR A 32 26.62 19.57 10.25
CA TYR A 32 28.09 19.61 10.27
C TYR A 32 28.75 18.24 10.34
N ARG A 33 28.24 17.35 11.20
CA ARG A 33 28.83 15.99 11.34
C ARG A 33 28.72 15.18 10.05
N PHE A 34 27.65 15.37 9.30
CA PHE A 34 27.44 14.76 7.98
C PHE A 34 28.42 15.32 6.95
N ALA A 35 28.67 16.63 6.99
CA ALA A 35 29.69 17.28 6.18
C ALA A 35 31.10 16.69 6.44
N GLU A 36 31.47 16.48 7.71
CA GLU A 36 32.76 15.87 8.06
C GLU A 36 32.89 14.42 7.57
N PHE A 37 31.83 13.63 7.68
CA PHE A 37 31.81 12.28 7.12
C PHE A 37 32.01 12.28 5.60
N ASN A 38 31.24 13.08 4.87
CA ASN A 38 31.35 13.14 3.41
C ASN A 38 32.70 13.68 2.95
N ILE A 39 33.32 14.59 3.70
CA ILE A 39 34.71 15.02 3.48
C ILE A 39 35.67 13.84 3.64
N ALA A 40 35.53 13.03 4.69
CA ALA A 40 36.40 11.88 4.93
C ALA A 40 36.24 10.80 3.84
N TRP A 41 35.02 10.59 3.33
CA TRP A 41 34.77 9.67 2.23
C TRP A 41 35.31 10.18 0.88
N ALA A 42 35.00 11.44 0.52
CA ALA A 42 35.47 12.04 -0.72
C ALA A 42 37.01 12.07 -0.81
N LYS A 43 37.69 12.29 0.33
CA LYS A 43 39.15 12.16 0.44
C LYS A 43 39.65 10.74 0.12
N ARG A 44 38.93 9.69 0.54
CA ARG A 44 39.28 8.30 0.21
C ARG A 44 39.15 8.03 -1.28
N GLN A 45 38.10 8.52 -1.93
CA GLN A 45 37.93 8.36 -3.39
C GLN A 45 39.04 9.06 -4.18
N LEU A 46 39.46 10.25 -3.75
CA LEU A 46 40.61 10.95 -4.33
C LEU A 46 41.93 10.18 -4.15
N LEU A 47 42.08 9.41 -3.08
CA LEU A 47 43.25 8.56 -2.84
C LEU A 47 43.23 7.29 -3.71
N VAL A 48 42.06 6.67 -3.89
CA VAL A 48 41.88 5.48 -4.77
C VAL A 48 42.07 5.84 -6.25
N GLY A 49 41.67 7.03 -6.69
CA GLY A 49 41.93 7.53 -8.06
C GLY A 49 43.41 7.85 -8.33
N ALA A 50 44.24 8.02 -7.30
CA ALA A 50 45.67 8.35 -7.40
C ALA A 50 46.60 7.13 -7.26
N GLN A 51 46.09 5.98 -6.81
CA GLN A 51 46.87 4.76 -6.64
C GLN A 51 46.11 3.57 -7.22
N GLY A 52 46.67 2.98 -8.29
CA GLY A 52 46.23 1.69 -8.82
C GLY A 52 46.18 0.65 -7.70
N VAL A 53 45.08 -0.10 -7.67
CA VAL A 53 44.68 -1.02 -6.62
C VAL A 53 45.80 -1.96 -6.16
N THR A 54 46.21 -1.83 -4.90
CA THR A 54 46.70 -2.96 -4.09
C THR A 54 45.97 -2.95 -2.77
N GLY A 55 45.13 -3.96 -2.55
CA GLY A 55 44.30 -4.10 -1.37
C GLY A 55 45.11 -4.34 -0.10
N THR A 56 44.64 -3.72 0.99
CA THR A 56 44.98 -4.15 2.35
C THR A 56 43.69 -4.20 3.15
N SER A 57 43.41 -5.40 3.67
CA SER A 57 42.27 -5.75 4.50
C SER A 57 42.21 -4.87 5.75
N ALA A 58 41.06 -4.24 5.99
CA ALA A 58 40.72 -3.70 7.29
C ALA A 58 40.30 -4.86 8.20
N SER A 59 40.90 -4.90 9.39
CA SER A 59 40.60 -5.82 10.48
C SER A 59 39.11 -5.77 10.84
N SER A 60 38.46 -6.93 10.71
CA SER A 60 37.13 -7.24 11.22
C SER A 60 37.08 -7.05 12.75
N PRO A 61 36.09 -6.33 13.30
CA PRO A 61 35.78 -6.43 14.73
C PRO A 61 35.35 -7.87 15.02
N GLU A 62 35.83 -8.39 16.14
CA GLU A 62 35.51 -9.73 16.66
C GLU A 62 34.02 -10.02 16.56
N SER A 63 33.70 -11.15 15.93
CA SER A 63 32.35 -11.71 15.94
C SER A 63 31.98 -12.08 17.37
N THR A 64 31.21 -11.23 18.04
CA THR A 64 30.46 -11.68 19.22
C THR A 64 29.44 -12.71 18.74
N LEU A 65 29.53 -13.93 19.26
CA LEU A 65 28.69 -15.11 18.99
C LEU A 65 27.18 -14.94 19.30
N ALA A 66 26.70 -13.71 19.52
CA ALA A 66 25.29 -13.37 19.67
C ALA A 66 24.88 -12.43 18.54
N GLY A 67 23.79 -12.76 17.83
CA GLY A 67 23.23 -11.94 16.75
C GLY A 67 22.85 -10.52 17.18
N PRO A 68 22.43 -9.64 16.25
CA PRO A 68 22.14 -8.24 16.56
C PRO A 68 21.08 -8.13 17.66
N LYS A 69 21.18 -7.12 18.54
CA LYS A 69 20.11 -6.88 19.53
C LYS A 69 18.91 -6.19 18.88
N ILE A 70 19.17 -5.28 17.95
CA ILE A 70 18.15 -4.49 17.24
C ILE A 70 18.29 -4.72 15.72
N SER A 71 17.17 -4.93 15.04
CA SER A 71 17.07 -4.74 13.59
C SER A 71 16.36 -3.43 13.31
N ILE A 72 17.05 -2.51 12.64
CA ILE A 72 16.50 -1.23 12.23
C ILE A 72 16.04 -1.35 10.79
N VAL A 73 14.75 -1.17 10.53
CA VAL A 73 14.15 -1.26 9.20
C VAL A 73 14.01 0.15 8.61
N MET A 74 14.51 0.33 7.38
CA MET A 74 14.47 1.60 6.66
C MET A 74 13.89 1.38 5.26
N PRO A 75 12.59 1.67 5.04
CA PRO A 75 12.00 1.66 3.71
C PRO A 75 12.47 2.90 2.92
N VAL A 76 12.89 2.71 1.67
CA VAL A 76 13.43 3.77 0.81
C VAL A 76 12.71 3.81 -0.53
N PHE A 77 12.21 4.98 -0.91
CA PHE A 77 11.73 5.25 -2.26
C PHE A 77 11.93 6.71 -2.64
N ASN A 78 12.81 6.97 -3.61
CA ASN A 78 12.99 8.30 -4.23
C ASN A 78 13.23 9.46 -3.24
N VAL A 79 14.12 9.26 -2.25
CA VAL A 79 14.48 10.25 -1.22
C VAL A 79 15.99 10.56 -1.17
N SER A 80 16.70 10.42 -2.29
CA SER A 80 18.15 10.68 -2.40
C SER A 80 18.64 11.96 -1.71
N PRO A 81 17.93 13.11 -1.74
CA PRO A 81 18.43 14.33 -1.11
C PRO A 81 18.59 14.23 0.41
N TYR A 82 17.93 13.28 1.07
CA TYR A 82 17.85 13.16 2.53
C TYR A 82 18.49 11.87 3.06
N LEU A 83 18.58 10.85 2.20
CA LEU A 83 18.96 9.49 2.56
C LEU A 83 20.33 9.35 3.24
N ASP A 84 21.35 10.07 2.76
CA ASP A 84 22.71 10.05 3.33
C ASP A 84 22.71 10.48 4.82
N ALA A 85 22.01 11.57 5.14
CA ALA A 85 21.88 12.04 6.51
C ALA A 85 21.10 11.04 7.39
N CYS A 86 20.05 10.43 6.84
CA CYS A 86 19.29 9.41 7.54
C CYS A 86 20.17 8.20 7.91
N ILE A 87 20.85 7.60 6.93
CA ILE A 87 21.72 6.43 7.15
C ILE A 87 22.85 6.76 8.13
N LEU A 88 23.47 7.95 8.02
CA LEU A 88 24.52 8.37 8.95
C LEU A 88 24.02 8.50 10.39
N SER A 89 22.80 9.00 10.60
CA SER A 89 22.23 9.09 11.95
C SER A 89 22.08 7.74 12.64
N VAL A 90 21.82 6.67 11.87
CA VAL A 90 21.78 5.29 12.37
C VAL A 90 23.19 4.72 12.58
N ARG A 91 24.12 4.98 11.67
CA ARG A 91 25.49 4.47 11.78
C ARG A 91 26.25 5.02 12.99
N TYR A 92 25.96 6.27 13.37
CA TYR A 92 26.59 6.97 14.49
C TYR A 92 25.89 6.80 15.84
N GLN A 93 24.98 5.84 15.95
CA GLN A 93 24.37 5.48 17.23
C GLN A 93 25.45 5.02 18.23
N THR A 94 25.33 5.44 19.48
CA THR A 94 26.21 4.97 20.57
C THR A 94 25.97 3.49 20.89
N TYR A 95 24.75 3.01 20.66
CA TYR A 95 24.42 1.60 20.72
C TYR A 95 24.90 0.89 19.44
N THR A 96 25.89 -0.01 19.55
CA THR A 96 26.58 -0.58 18.38
C THR A 96 26.05 -1.94 17.93
N ASN A 97 25.32 -2.66 18.80
CA ASN A 97 24.81 -4.01 18.56
C ASN A 97 23.48 -4.00 17.77
N PHE A 98 23.54 -3.58 16.51
CA PHE A 98 22.39 -3.55 15.61
C PHE A 98 22.74 -4.04 14.20
N GLU A 99 21.71 -4.40 13.44
CA GLU A 99 21.72 -4.45 11.97
C GLU A 99 20.81 -3.36 11.41
N LEU A 100 21.15 -2.80 10.25
CA LEU A 100 20.30 -1.87 9.49
C LEU A 100 19.86 -2.56 8.21
N ILE A 101 18.56 -2.75 8.05
CA ILE A 101 17.94 -3.39 6.88
C ILE A 101 17.30 -2.28 6.04
N ILE A 102 17.95 -1.96 4.92
CA ILE A 102 17.45 -1.00 3.95
C ILE A 102 16.66 -1.74 2.88
N VAL A 103 15.39 -1.41 2.73
CA VAL A 103 14.52 -1.98 1.68
C VAL A 103 14.25 -0.89 0.65
N ASP A 104 14.94 -0.97 -0.49
CA ASP A 104 14.76 -0.06 -1.62
C ASP A 104 13.58 -0.51 -2.49
N ASP A 105 12.49 0.24 -2.42
CA ASP A 105 11.21 -0.02 -3.10
C ASP A 105 11.22 0.46 -4.55
N ALA A 106 12.25 0.03 -5.29
CA ALA A 106 12.54 0.37 -6.68
C ALA A 106 12.74 1.87 -6.93
N SER A 107 13.62 2.52 -6.15
CA SER A 107 13.99 3.92 -6.39
C SER A 107 14.57 4.12 -7.79
N THR A 108 14.15 5.22 -8.41
CA THR A 108 14.56 5.67 -9.75
C THR A 108 15.53 6.85 -9.71
N ASP A 109 15.79 7.39 -8.51
CA ASP A 109 16.76 8.43 -8.26
C ASP A 109 18.14 7.83 -7.88
N ASN A 110 19.06 8.68 -7.39
CA ASN A 110 20.41 8.27 -7.01
C ASN A 110 20.48 7.51 -5.66
N GLY A 111 19.34 7.04 -5.13
CA GLY A 111 19.25 6.46 -3.79
C GLY A 111 20.06 5.17 -3.69
N ARG A 112 20.01 4.34 -4.74
CA ARG A 112 20.76 3.07 -4.83
C ARG A 112 22.28 3.26 -4.68
N ASP A 113 22.83 4.31 -5.27
CA ASP A 113 24.26 4.60 -5.16
C ASP A 113 24.66 5.05 -3.75
N ILE A 114 23.80 5.85 -3.09
CA ILE A 114 24.00 6.26 -1.70
C ILE A 114 23.96 5.03 -0.78
N ILE A 115 22.97 4.16 -0.97
CA ILE A 115 22.83 2.91 -0.20
C ILE A 115 24.07 2.03 -0.36
N ARG A 116 24.50 1.79 -1.60
CA ARG A 116 25.70 0.99 -1.90
C ARG A 116 26.93 1.56 -1.21
N MET A 117 27.14 2.88 -1.30
CA MET A 117 28.25 3.55 -0.64
C MET A 117 28.31 3.26 0.87
N HIS A 118 27.17 3.30 1.57
CA HIS A 118 27.13 3.01 2.99
C HIS A 118 27.29 1.52 3.31
N ALA A 119 26.65 0.64 2.53
CA ALA A 119 26.75 -0.81 2.69
C ALA A 119 28.20 -1.31 2.53
N ASP A 120 28.95 -0.74 1.59
CA ASP A 120 30.37 -1.04 1.39
C ASP A 120 31.26 -0.60 2.58
N LEU A 121 30.78 0.34 3.41
CA LEU A 121 31.55 0.93 4.53
C LEU A 121 31.16 0.37 5.89
N ASP A 122 30.04 -0.33 6.02
CA ASP A 122 29.51 -0.79 7.30
C ASP A 122 28.79 -2.13 7.12
N SER A 123 29.43 -3.20 7.58
CA SER A 123 28.94 -4.57 7.42
C SER A 123 27.65 -4.87 8.18
N ARG A 124 27.19 -3.95 9.04
CA ARG A 124 25.89 -4.05 9.73
C ARG A 124 24.71 -3.71 8.79
N ILE A 125 24.98 -3.15 7.61
CA ILE A 125 23.95 -2.73 6.67
C ILE A 125 23.66 -3.86 5.68
N ARG A 126 22.39 -4.29 5.64
CA ARG A 126 21.85 -5.26 4.68
C ARG A 126 20.88 -4.54 3.76
N VAL A 127 20.95 -4.83 2.46
CA VAL A 127 20.16 -4.14 1.44
C VAL A 127 19.30 -5.14 0.68
N ILE A 128 18.02 -4.81 0.52
CA ILE A 128 17.05 -5.55 -0.28
C ILE A 128 16.52 -4.61 -1.37
N HIS A 129 16.77 -4.94 -2.63
CA HIS A 129 16.26 -4.17 -3.77
C HIS A 129 15.02 -4.83 -4.36
N LEU A 130 13.94 -4.06 -4.50
CA LEU A 130 12.74 -4.47 -5.21
C LEU A 130 12.80 -4.05 -6.68
N ASN A 131 12.11 -4.82 -7.53
CA ASN A 131 12.10 -4.63 -8.98
C ASN A 131 11.11 -3.57 -9.45
N HIS A 132 10.05 -3.35 -8.67
CA HIS A 132 8.99 -2.38 -8.97
C HIS A 132 8.54 -1.71 -7.67
N ASN A 133 7.98 -0.52 -7.78
CA ASN A 133 7.44 0.20 -6.63
C ASN A 133 6.16 -0.48 -6.14
N THR A 134 6.14 -0.89 -4.88
CA THR A 134 5.04 -1.64 -4.28
C THR A 134 3.77 -0.79 -4.07
N LEU A 135 2.67 -1.44 -3.67
CA LEU A 135 1.46 -0.74 -3.22
C LEU A 135 1.69 -0.14 -1.82
N GLY A 136 1.01 0.96 -1.51
CA GLY A 136 0.83 1.35 -0.11
C GLY A 136 1.96 2.10 0.59
N GLY A 137 2.95 2.62 -0.14
CA GLY A 137 4.01 3.43 0.47
C GLY A 137 5.02 2.60 1.25
N ALA A 138 5.25 2.91 2.53
CA ALA A 138 6.30 2.30 3.33
C ALA A 138 5.91 0.95 3.94
N GLY A 139 4.61 0.60 3.94
CA GLY A 139 4.09 -0.63 4.55
C GLY A 139 4.67 -1.94 4.01
N ILE A 140 4.55 -2.21 2.70
CA ILE A 140 5.05 -3.46 2.10
C ILE A 140 6.59 -3.56 2.24
N PRO A 141 7.39 -2.53 1.94
CA PRO A 141 8.83 -2.56 2.17
C PRO A 141 9.19 -2.79 3.65
N SER A 142 8.40 -2.23 4.57
CA SER A 142 8.57 -2.48 6.00
C SER A 142 8.26 -3.91 6.41
N ASN A 143 7.21 -4.55 5.86
CA ASN A 143 6.92 -5.96 6.09
C ASN A 143 8.06 -6.88 5.61
N ILE A 144 8.66 -6.56 4.46
CA ILE A 144 9.86 -7.25 3.95
C ILE A 144 11.02 -7.08 4.93
N GLY A 145 11.23 -5.86 5.45
CA GLY A 145 12.24 -5.58 6.46
C GLY A 145 12.01 -6.32 7.78
N ILE A 146 10.77 -6.37 8.27
CA ILE A 146 10.37 -7.15 9.46
C ILE A 146 10.68 -8.62 9.26
N SER A 147 10.35 -9.18 8.09
CA SER A 147 10.59 -10.59 7.78
C SER A 147 12.09 -10.94 7.71
N ALA A 148 12.93 -9.96 7.33
CA ALA A 148 14.38 -10.13 7.25
C ALA A 148 15.12 -9.87 8.58
N ALA A 149 14.42 -9.34 9.59
CA ALA A 149 14.97 -8.94 10.88
C ALA A 149 15.36 -10.14 11.76
N THR A 150 16.56 -10.10 12.32
CA THR A 150 17.10 -11.15 13.21
C THR A 150 17.24 -10.69 14.66
N GLY A 151 17.05 -9.40 14.92
CA GLY A 151 17.22 -8.76 16.22
C GLY A 151 16.20 -9.19 17.26
N THR A 152 16.52 -9.00 18.54
CA THR A 152 15.54 -9.17 19.63
C THR A 152 14.44 -8.11 19.54
N TYR A 153 14.82 -6.90 19.14
CA TYR A 153 13.92 -5.78 18.92
C TYR A 153 13.97 -5.30 17.47
N ILE A 154 12.88 -4.71 17.01
CA ILE A 154 12.73 -4.09 15.70
C ILE A 154 12.43 -2.61 15.91
N GLY A 155 13.17 -1.74 15.23
CA GLY A 155 12.91 -0.30 15.16
C GLY A 155 12.74 0.14 13.71
N PHE A 156 12.10 1.29 13.48
CA PHE A 156 11.94 1.86 12.15
C PHE A 156 12.60 3.22 12.06
N VAL A 157 13.11 3.56 10.89
CA VAL A 157 13.60 4.92 10.57
C VAL A 157 13.14 5.27 9.16
N ASP A 158 12.35 6.34 9.05
CA ASP A 158 11.95 6.88 7.74
C ASP A 158 13.17 7.48 7.03
N SER A 159 13.29 7.18 5.74
CA SER A 159 14.50 7.43 4.94
C SER A 159 14.78 8.91 4.61
N ASP A 160 13.86 9.80 4.98
CA ASP A 160 13.96 11.25 4.92
C ASP A 160 14.15 11.93 6.30
N ASP A 161 14.02 11.17 7.39
CA ASP A 161 14.14 11.62 8.78
C ASP A 161 15.53 11.30 9.35
N TRP A 162 15.73 11.59 10.64
CA TRP A 162 16.93 11.15 11.36
C TRP A 162 16.69 10.92 12.85
N VAL A 163 17.51 10.07 13.44
CA VAL A 163 17.47 9.72 14.86
C VAL A 163 18.54 10.46 15.68
N THR A 164 18.32 10.64 16.98
CA THR A 164 19.32 11.21 17.90
C THR A 164 20.38 10.18 18.26
N GLU A 165 21.60 10.61 18.60
CA GLU A 165 22.77 9.72 18.81
C GLU A 165 22.58 8.68 19.91
N LEU A 166 21.73 8.98 20.91
CA LEU A 166 21.43 8.12 22.05
C LEU A 166 20.10 7.35 21.90
N ALA A 167 19.39 7.51 20.78
CA ALA A 167 18.02 7.02 20.61
C ALA A 167 17.90 5.53 20.97
N PHE A 168 18.66 4.67 20.30
CA PHE A 168 18.54 3.23 20.52
C PHE A 168 19.18 2.76 21.83
N GLU A 169 20.20 3.46 22.35
CA GLU A 169 20.78 3.17 23.67
C GLU A 169 19.72 3.34 24.78
N LYS A 170 19.03 4.48 24.77
CA LYS A 170 17.97 4.79 25.74
C LYS A 170 16.79 3.83 25.61
N MET A 171 16.35 3.55 24.38
CA MET A 171 15.21 2.66 24.16
C MET A 171 15.51 1.23 24.58
N VAL A 172 16.69 0.68 24.26
CA VAL A 172 17.07 -0.67 24.70
C VAL A 172 17.23 -0.74 26.22
N ALA A 173 17.86 0.26 26.84
CA ALA A 173 18.02 0.29 28.28
C ALA A 173 16.66 0.26 29.00
N ALA A 174 15.68 1.03 28.51
CA ALA A 174 14.32 1.01 29.04
C ALA A 174 13.61 -0.34 28.76
N ALA A 175 13.76 -0.87 27.55
CA ALA A 175 13.20 -2.16 27.15
C ALA A 175 13.63 -3.30 28.08
N GLU A 176 14.92 -3.37 28.39
CA GLU A 176 15.49 -4.43 29.23
C GLU A 176 15.17 -4.21 30.71
N ARG A 177 15.24 -2.97 31.19
CA ARG A 177 14.90 -2.63 32.59
C ARG A 177 13.47 -3.07 32.93
N HIS A 178 12.53 -2.79 32.03
CA HIS A 178 11.10 -2.99 32.25
C HIS A 178 10.55 -4.28 31.63
N GLN A 179 11.37 -5.03 30.90
CA GLN A 179 10.94 -6.19 30.11
C GLN A 179 9.76 -5.84 29.20
N ALA A 180 9.85 -4.68 28.54
CA ALA A 180 8.79 -4.10 27.72
C ALA A 180 8.73 -4.76 26.33
N ASP A 181 7.52 -4.86 25.80
CA ASP A 181 7.27 -5.31 24.44
C ASP A 181 7.30 -4.14 23.45
N ILE A 182 6.91 -2.94 23.91
CA ILE A 182 6.86 -1.73 23.10
C ILE A 182 7.44 -0.56 23.90
N ILE A 183 8.37 0.17 23.29
CA ILE A 183 8.97 1.38 23.86
C ILE A 183 8.61 2.54 22.96
N ILE A 184 8.16 3.65 23.55
CA ILE A 184 7.75 4.86 22.81
C ILE A 184 8.63 6.03 23.26
N GLY A 185 9.42 6.58 22.34
CA GLY A 185 10.21 7.80 22.57
C GLY A 185 9.51 9.05 22.06
N GLY A 186 9.94 10.23 22.51
CA GLY A 186 9.50 11.53 22.01
C GLY A 186 10.11 11.86 20.64
N PHE A 187 9.52 12.81 19.92
CA PHE A 187 10.09 13.32 18.66
C PHE A 187 9.90 14.82 18.54
N ARG A 188 10.65 15.44 17.63
CA ARG A 188 10.44 16.83 17.22
C ARG A 188 10.23 16.92 15.72
N THR A 189 9.60 17.99 15.27
CA THR A 189 9.45 18.27 13.84
C THR A 189 10.56 19.21 13.38
N PHE A 190 10.99 19.04 12.12
CA PHE A 190 11.92 19.94 11.45
C PHE A 190 11.34 20.35 10.11
N VAL A 191 11.09 21.64 9.93
CA VAL A 191 10.51 22.17 8.70
C VAL A 191 11.62 22.43 7.68
N GLU A 192 11.61 21.69 6.57
CA GLU A 192 12.67 21.70 5.56
C GLU A 192 12.88 23.10 4.97
N HIS A 193 11.82 23.84 4.62
CA HIS A 193 12.01 25.17 4.01
C HIS A 193 12.58 26.21 4.98
N SER A 194 12.09 26.27 6.22
CA SER A 194 12.53 27.26 7.21
C SER A 194 13.75 26.83 8.02
N ARG A 195 14.13 25.55 7.96
CA ARG A 195 15.19 24.94 8.79
C ARG A 195 14.91 25.06 10.30
N CYS A 196 13.64 25.21 10.69
CA CYS A 196 13.25 25.40 12.09
C CYS A 196 12.80 24.09 12.72
N TYR A 197 13.11 23.94 14.02
CA TYR A 197 12.55 22.90 14.85
C TYR A 197 11.26 23.35 15.51
N SER A 198 10.32 22.43 15.67
CA SER A 198 9.10 22.62 16.46
C SER A 198 8.81 21.36 17.28
N GLU A 199 7.99 21.51 18.31
CA GLU A 199 7.54 20.39 19.12
C GLU A 199 6.71 19.40 18.28
N SER A 200 6.51 18.19 18.82
CA SER A 200 5.65 17.20 18.15
C SER A 200 4.21 17.69 18.11
N TYR A 201 3.52 17.36 17.02
CA TYR A 201 2.10 17.70 16.84
C TYR A 201 1.17 16.89 17.76
N ASP A 202 1.70 15.90 18.48
CA ASP A 202 0.97 15.05 19.43
C ASP A 202 1.44 15.21 20.88
N LEU A 203 2.25 16.23 21.19
CA LEU A 203 2.90 16.41 22.50
C LEU A 203 1.90 16.31 23.66
N GLN A 204 0.73 16.96 23.52
CA GLN A 204 -0.32 16.95 24.56
C GLN A 204 -0.88 15.55 24.84
N ALA A 205 -0.92 14.66 23.84
CA ALA A 205 -1.34 13.28 24.05
C ALA A 205 -0.18 12.45 24.65
N PHE A 206 1.04 12.70 24.18
CA PHE A 206 2.24 12.00 24.66
C PHE A 206 2.56 12.29 26.13
N GLU A 207 2.39 13.54 26.59
CA GLU A 207 2.62 13.95 27.98
C GLU A 207 1.67 13.28 28.99
N LYS A 208 0.50 12.81 28.52
CA LYS A 208 -0.48 12.12 29.37
C LYS A 208 -0.10 10.67 29.67
N LEU A 209 0.85 10.10 28.94
CA LEU A 209 1.24 8.71 29.12
C LEU A 209 2.23 8.57 30.31
N PRO A 210 2.14 7.48 31.11
CA PRO A 210 3.09 7.21 32.19
C PRO A 210 4.52 7.11 31.66
N ALA A 211 5.47 7.85 32.26
CA ALA A 211 6.88 7.87 31.85
C ALA A 211 7.73 6.96 32.74
N ASP A 212 8.65 6.20 32.14
CA ASP A 212 9.54 5.24 32.83
C ASP A 212 8.81 4.21 33.72
N GLU A 213 7.56 3.90 33.37
CA GLU A 213 6.70 2.94 34.04
C GLU A 213 6.05 1.99 33.02
N VAL A 214 5.74 0.76 33.45
CA VAL A 214 5.04 -0.22 32.61
C VAL A 214 3.54 0.04 32.65
N PHE A 215 2.92 0.15 31.47
CA PHE A 215 1.47 0.24 31.33
C PHE A 215 0.98 -0.55 30.11
N THR A 216 -0.34 -0.58 29.90
CA THR A 216 -0.99 -1.17 28.72
C THR A 216 -1.92 -0.16 28.06
N ALA A 217 -2.28 -0.38 26.80
CA ALA A 217 -3.28 0.45 26.13
C ALA A 217 -4.66 0.38 26.81
N ARG A 218 -4.97 -0.71 27.54
CA ARG A 218 -6.17 -0.81 28.38
C ARG A 218 -6.13 0.11 29.60
N SER A 219 -4.99 0.15 30.29
CA SER A 219 -4.84 1.00 31.49
C SER A 219 -4.66 2.48 31.14
N CYS A 220 -4.24 2.80 29.91
CA CYS A 220 -4.13 4.16 29.39
C CYS A 220 -4.58 4.23 27.91
N PRO A 221 -5.89 4.28 27.62
CA PRO A 221 -6.43 4.34 26.26
C PRO A 221 -6.01 5.57 25.46
N GLU A 222 -5.54 6.64 26.13
CA GLU A 222 -4.95 7.81 25.50
C GLU A 222 -3.77 7.48 24.57
N THR A 223 -3.14 6.30 24.75
CA THR A 223 -2.10 5.79 23.87
C THR A 223 -2.57 5.67 22.41
N PHE A 224 -3.85 5.38 22.15
CA PHE A 224 -4.39 5.36 20.78
C PHE A 224 -4.46 6.75 20.13
N ARG A 225 -4.26 7.83 20.91
CA ARG A 225 -4.37 9.22 20.46
C ARG A 225 -3.03 9.89 20.15
N ILE A 226 -1.91 9.23 20.45
CA ILE A 226 -0.60 9.70 19.97
C ILE A 226 -0.48 9.47 18.46
N SER A 227 0.52 10.11 17.83
CA SER A 227 0.81 9.89 16.42
C SER A 227 1.09 8.39 16.17
N PRO A 228 0.43 7.77 15.18
CA PRO A 228 0.55 6.33 14.91
C PRO A 228 1.92 5.91 14.38
N VAL A 229 2.83 6.86 14.17
CA VAL A 229 4.12 6.65 13.50
C VAL A 229 5.02 5.60 14.18
N PRO A 230 5.58 4.66 13.42
CA PRO A 230 6.36 3.52 13.93
C PRO A 230 7.81 3.88 14.23
N TRP A 231 8.37 4.88 13.55
CA TRP A 231 9.78 5.30 13.70
C TRP A 231 10.11 5.92 15.06
N ARG A 232 9.11 6.18 15.90
CA ARG A 232 9.32 6.58 17.31
C ARG A 232 9.21 5.42 18.31
N LYS A 233 9.10 4.20 17.82
CA LYS A 233 8.82 3.01 18.63
C LYS A 233 9.88 1.92 18.42
N LEU A 234 10.14 1.17 19.48
CA LEU A 234 10.96 -0.04 19.46
C LEU A 234 10.07 -1.21 19.90
N TYR A 235 10.00 -2.26 19.08
CA TYR A 235 9.10 -3.39 19.26
C TYR A 235 9.89 -4.64 19.55
N ARG A 236 9.46 -5.46 20.51
CA ARG A 236 10.02 -6.79 20.71
C ARG A 236 9.60 -7.70 19.56
N ARG A 237 10.56 -8.31 18.86
CA ARG A 237 10.29 -9.13 17.67
C ARG A 237 9.33 -10.28 17.99
N SER A 238 9.58 -11.00 19.09
CA SER A 238 8.72 -12.12 19.51
C SER A 238 7.28 -11.69 19.85
N PHE A 239 7.06 -10.43 20.23
CA PHE A 239 5.71 -9.89 20.43
C PHE A 239 5.00 -9.66 19.09
N LEU A 240 5.70 -9.10 18.09
CA LEU A 240 5.15 -8.93 16.75
C LEU A 240 4.83 -10.28 16.10
N GLU A 241 5.76 -11.24 16.16
CA GLU A 241 5.61 -12.59 15.61
C GLU A 241 4.48 -13.37 16.30
N GLY A 242 4.47 -13.37 17.64
CA GLY A 242 3.45 -14.10 18.42
C GLY A 242 2.04 -13.58 18.21
N ASN A 243 1.87 -12.31 17.86
CA ASN A 243 0.59 -11.69 17.54
C ASN A 243 0.35 -11.52 16.04
N ARG A 244 1.25 -12.02 15.18
CA ARG A 244 1.17 -11.92 13.71
C ARG A 244 0.95 -10.48 13.23
N ILE A 245 1.63 -9.52 13.87
CA ILE A 245 1.51 -8.10 13.56
C ILE A 245 2.40 -7.75 12.37
N ALA A 246 1.79 -7.21 11.33
CA ALA A 246 2.42 -6.65 10.14
C ALA A 246 1.65 -5.40 9.68
N TYR A 247 2.25 -4.58 8.82
CA TYR A 247 1.51 -3.52 8.15
C TYR A 247 0.40 -4.13 7.29
N PRO A 248 -0.81 -3.54 7.27
CA PRO A 248 -1.82 -3.96 6.31
C PRO A 248 -1.37 -3.58 4.90
N GLU A 249 -1.40 -4.55 3.99
CA GLU A 249 -1.01 -4.31 2.61
C GLU A 249 -2.21 -3.82 1.79
N GLY A 250 -2.07 -2.67 1.13
CA GLY A 250 -3.08 -2.09 0.25
C GLY A 250 -2.55 -0.89 -0.51
N ASP A 251 -3.32 -0.32 -1.43
CA ASP A 251 -2.88 0.83 -2.23
C ASP A 251 -3.35 2.16 -1.64
N TYR A 252 -2.84 2.49 -0.46
CA TYR A 252 -3.17 3.71 0.27
C TYR A 252 -1.97 4.25 1.06
N PHE A 253 -2.00 5.52 1.43
CA PHE A 253 -1.05 6.12 2.38
C PHE A 253 -1.66 6.13 3.78
N TYR A 254 -0.82 6.31 4.81
CA TYR A 254 -1.20 6.36 6.24
C TYR A 254 -1.43 4.98 6.89
N GLU A 255 -0.83 3.95 6.31
CA GLU A 255 -0.78 2.55 6.76
C GLU A 255 -0.23 2.36 8.19
N ASP A 256 0.46 3.37 8.72
CA ASP A 256 0.84 3.44 10.14
C ASP A 256 -0.38 3.39 11.07
N ASN A 257 -1.54 3.92 10.63
CA ASN A 257 -2.74 3.97 11.46
C ASN A 257 -3.18 2.57 11.88
N PRO A 258 -3.48 1.62 10.97
CA PRO A 258 -3.85 0.29 11.42
C PRO A 258 -2.73 -0.44 12.16
N LEU A 259 -1.45 -0.30 11.76
CA LEU A 259 -0.35 -0.93 12.51
C LEU A 259 -0.35 -0.49 13.98
N HIS A 260 -0.51 0.81 14.23
CA HIS A 260 -0.60 1.36 15.58
C HIS A 260 -1.74 0.73 16.38
N TRP A 261 -2.91 0.55 15.76
CA TRP A 261 -4.04 -0.13 16.40
C TRP A 261 -3.77 -1.61 16.65
N PHE A 262 -3.18 -2.34 15.69
CA PHE A 262 -2.86 -3.76 15.83
C PHE A 262 -1.90 -3.98 17.01
N VAL A 263 -0.83 -3.20 17.07
CA VAL A 263 0.16 -3.25 18.14
C VAL A 263 -0.47 -2.98 19.51
N LEU A 264 -1.24 -1.91 19.64
CA LEU A 264 -1.78 -1.48 20.93
C LEU A 264 -2.90 -2.38 21.44
N ALA A 265 -3.74 -2.91 20.54
CA ALA A 265 -4.83 -3.81 20.90
C ALA A 265 -4.35 -5.24 21.18
N SER A 266 -3.12 -5.62 20.81
CA SER A 266 -2.50 -6.92 21.14
C SER A 266 -1.91 -7.01 22.56
N HIS A 267 -2.25 -6.08 23.46
CA HIS A 267 -1.99 -6.19 24.91
C HIS A 267 -0.51 -6.32 25.34
N GLY A 268 0.42 -5.75 24.57
CA GLY A 268 1.85 -5.71 24.94
C GLY A 268 2.14 -4.82 26.16
N LYS A 269 3.27 -5.04 26.83
CA LYS A 269 3.78 -4.13 27.86
C LYS A 269 4.41 -2.90 27.23
N LEU A 270 3.86 -1.72 27.54
CA LEU A 270 4.35 -0.44 27.05
C LEU A 270 5.20 0.28 28.07
N VAL A 271 6.21 0.99 27.58
CA VAL A 271 6.98 1.98 28.33
C VAL A 271 7.16 3.22 27.47
N LYS A 272 6.90 4.39 28.03
CA LYS A 272 7.28 5.68 27.43
C LYS A 272 8.58 6.17 28.06
N ILE A 273 9.46 6.75 27.24
CA ILE A 273 10.62 7.52 27.70
C ILE A 273 10.47 8.99 27.28
N ASP A 274 10.82 9.92 28.18
CA ASP A 274 10.82 11.37 27.91
C ASP A 274 12.10 11.84 27.20
N GLU A 275 12.57 11.05 26.24
CA GLU A 275 13.75 11.34 25.42
C GLU A 275 13.31 11.62 23.99
N ILE A 276 13.85 12.68 23.38
CA ILE A 276 13.68 12.91 21.94
C ILE A 276 14.58 11.94 21.19
N ILE A 277 13.98 11.00 20.47
CA ILE A 277 14.70 9.94 19.75
C ILE A 277 14.82 10.20 18.25
N SER A 278 13.96 11.06 17.70
CA SER A 278 13.96 11.34 16.25
C SER A 278 13.47 12.75 15.92
N TYR A 279 13.80 13.17 14.70
CA TYR A 279 13.33 14.39 14.09
C TYR A 279 12.58 14.07 12.80
N HIS A 280 11.30 14.43 12.78
CA HIS A 280 10.43 14.24 11.63
C HIS A 280 10.50 15.44 10.68
N ARG A 281 10.95 15.22 9.45
CA ARG A 281 11.10 16.23 8.41
C ARG A 281 9.75 16.58 7.79
N MET A 282 9.44 17.86 7.80
CA MET A 282 8.18 18.42 7.30
C MET A 282 8.41 19.35 6.11
N ALA A 283 7.41 19.48 5.26
CA ALA A 283 7.38 20.40 4.11
C ALA A 283 8.57 20.23 3.16
N ARG A 284 8.95 18.98 2.87
CA ARG A 284 9.92 18.68 1.82
C ARG A 284 9.24 18.40 0.48
N GLU A 285 10.00 18.55 -0.60
CA GLU A 285 9.53 18.15 -1.92
C GLU A 285 9.21 16.65 -1.96
N GLY A 286 8.07 16.31 -2.58
CA GLY A 286 7.58 14.93 -2.67
C GLY A 286 6.92 14.37 -1.40
N GLN A 287 6.75 15.17 -0.34
CA GLN A 287 6.00 14.71 0.85
C GLN A 287 4.49 14.63 0.54
N THR A 288 3.90 13.46 0.75
CA THR A 288 2.52 13.15 0.37
C THR A 288 1.46 13.94 1.15
N MET A 289 1.80 14.51 2.31
CA MET A 289 0.87 15.19 3.24
C MET A 289 0.24 16.49 2.70
N GLY A 290 0.63 16.96 1.51
CA GLY A 290 0.13 18.22 0.92
C GLY A 290 -1.07 18.10 -0.03
N ALA A 291 -1.55 16.89 -0.37
CA ALA A 291 -2.59 16.72 -1.38
C ALA A 291 -4.01 16.65 -0.75
N ALA A 292 -4.68 17.80 -0.67
CA ALA A 292 -6.11 17.88 -0.41
C ALA A 292 -6.89 17.59 -1.71
N ASP A 293 -7.68 16.52 -1.68
CA ASP A 293 -8.85 16.17 -2.49
C ASP A 293 -9.31 14.81 -1.90
N TYR A 294 -9.82 13.89 -2.71
CA TYR A 294 -10.27 12.55 -2.32
C TYR A 294 -9.24 11.62 -1.62
N LYS A 295 -7.93 11.88 -1.66
CA LYS A 295 -6.89 10.95 -1.14
C LYS A 295 -7.03 10.65 0.36
N LEU A 296 -7.59 11.58 1.12
CA LEU A 296 -7.87 11.37 2.54
C LEU A 296 -8.92 10.28 2.78
N ALA A 297 -9.73 9.92 1.77
CA ALA A 297 -10.67 8.80 1.85
C ALA A 297 -9.98 7.46 2.15
N ALA A 298 -8.68 7.32 1.87
CA ALA A 298 -7.86 6.18 2.31
C ALA A 298 -8.01 5.88 3.82
N MET A 299 -8.25 6.91 4.64
CA MET A 299 -8.52 6.73 6.07
C MET A 299 -9.77 5.90 6.35
N CYS A 300 -10.77 5.89 5.46
CA CYS A 300 -11.91 4.97 5.58
C CYS A 300 -11.47 3.51 5.43
N SER A 301 -10.53 3.21 4.53
CA SER A 301 -9.93 1.87 4.42
C SER A 301 -9.16 1.48 5.68
N HIS A 302 -8.45 2.44 6.29
CA HIS A 302 -7.76 2.22 7.58
C HIS A 302 -8.73 1.94 8.72
N ILE A 303 -9.77 2.76 8.87
CA ILE A 303 -10.80 2.55 9.89
C ILE A 303 -11.48 1.19 9.68
N ASN A 304 -11.76 0.81 8.43
CA ASN A 304 -12.33 -0.51 8.12
C ASN A 304 -11.38 -1.65 8.50
N THR A 305 -10.10 -1.53 8.13
CA THR A 305 -9.05 -2.51 8.45
C THR A 305 -8.90 -2.69 9.96
N VAL A 306 -8.89 -1.59 10.72
CA VAL A 306 -8.88 -1.63 12.19
C VAL A 306 -10.14 -2.29 12.72
N ALA A 307 -11.32 -1.96 12.18
CA ALA A 307 -12.58 -2.57 12.62
C ALA A 307 -12.60 -4.09 12.40
N CYS A 308 -12.11 -4.57 11.26
CA CYS A 308 -12.00 -6.00 10.97
C CYS A 308 -11.05 -6.69 11.95
N PHE A 309 -9.89 -6.09 12.23
CA PHE A 309 -8.96 -6.61 13.22
C PHE A 309 -9.58 -6.68 14.61
N LEU A 310 -10.17 -5.57 15.09
CA LEU A 310 -10.78 -5.53 16.43
C LEU A 310 -11.92 -6.54 16.57
N ALA A 311 -12.74 -6.74 15.53
CA ALA A 311 -13.81 -7.73 15.56
C ALA A 311 -13.34 -9.16 15.88
N GLU A 312 -12.08 -9.48 15.58
CA GLU A 312 -11.49 -10.80 15.77
C GLU A 312 -10.57 -10.88 17.01
N HIS A 313 -10.13 -9.73 17.54
CA HIS A 313 -9.05 -9.67 18.55
C HIS A 313 -9.47 -9.07 19.90
N VAL A 314 -10.62 -8.40 19.99
CA VAL A 314 -11.10 -7.87 21.29
C VAL A 314 -11.90 -8.92 22.06
N ASP A 315 -11.64 -9.01 23.36
CA ASP A 315 -12.40 -9.84 24.28
C ASP A 315 -13.29 -8.95 25.18
N LEU A 316 -14.60 -8.95 24.93
CA LEU A 316 -15.55 -8.15 25.69
C LEU A 316 -16.09 -8.92 26.92
N PRO A 317 -16.20 -8.26 28.09
CA PRO A 317 -16.08 -6.82 28.33
C PRO A 317 -14.66 -6.33 28.68
N THR A 318 -13.67 -7.22 28.73
CA THR A 318 -12.29 -6.91 29.14
C THR A 318 -11.68 -5.75 28.33
N ASP A 319 -11.94 -5.73 27.03
CA ASP A 319 -11.40 -4.76 26.08
C ASP A 319 -12.37 -3.61 25.76
N GLN A 320 -13.37 -3.36 26.63
CA GLN A 320 -14.39 -2.35 26.39
C GLN A 320 -13.80 -0.96 26.12
N CYS A 321 -12.74 -0.58 26.83
CA CYS A 321 -12.06 0.70 26.64
C CYS A 321 -11.41 0.83 25.24
N VAL A 322 -10.89 -0.26 24.67
CA VAL A 322 -10.32 -0.29 23.32
C VAL A 322 -11.42 -0.08 22.29
N VAL A 323 -12.56 -0.75 22.48
CA VAL A 323 -13.74 -0.59 21.63
C VAL A 323 -14.27 0.85 21.71
N ASP A 324 -14.47 1.39 22.90
CA ASP A 324 -14.95 2.76 23.09
C ASP A 324 -14.01 3.79 22.42
N GLU A 325 -12.69 3.62 22.54
CA GLU A 325 -11.71 4.48 21.87
C GLU A 325 -11.72 4.32 20.35
N PHE A 326 -11.99 3.13 19.81
CA PHE A 326 -12.16 2.94 18.36
C PHE A 326 -13.36 3.71 17.82
N TYR A 327 -14.49 3.70 18.53
CA TYR A 327 -15.64 4.52 18.14
C TYR A 327 -15.32 6.01 18.31
N ASP A 328 -14.63 6.43 19.36
CA ASP A 328 -14.15 7.81 19.47
C ASP A 328 -13.22 8.20 18.31
N TYR A 329 -12.36 7.29 17.86
CA TYR A 329 -11.51 7.48 16.69
C TYR A 329 -12.32 7.65 15.41
N CYS A 330 -13.38 6.86 15.20
CA CYS A 330 -14.32 7.05 14.09
C CYS A 330 -14.98 8.44 14.15
N TYR A 331 -15.38 8.89 15.34
CA TYR A 331 -15.96 10.22 15.55
C TYR A 331 -14.96 11.34 15.25
N ARG A 332 -13.73 11.23 15.76
CA ARG A 332 -12.65 12.21 15.59
C ARG A 332 -12.20 12.29 14.13
N SER A 333 -12.27 11.17 13.40
CA SER A 333 -11.95 11.07 11.97
C SER A 333 -12.85 11.93 11.06
N SER A 334 -13.88 12.61 11.61
CA SER A 334 -14.64 13.62 10.87
C SER A 334 -13.80 14.72 10.23
N TRP A 335 -12.60 15.00 10.77
CA TRP A 335 -11.71 16.02 10.21
C TRP A 335 -11.30 15.72 8.76
N ILE A 336 -11.28 14.43 8.37
CA ILE A 336 -10.95 13.95 7.02
C ILE A 336 -11.99 14.46 6.04
N SER A 337 -13.26 14.30 6.40
CA SER A 337 -14.42 14.80 5.66
C SER A 337 -14.42 16.34 5.62
N SER A 338 -14.14 17.03 6.74
CA SER A 338 -14.11 18.50 6.76
C SER A 338 -12.95 19.16 6.01
N ARG A 339 -11.91 18.40 5.65
CA ARG A 339 -10.78 18.89 4.84
C ARG A 339 -10.98 18.72 3.34
N GLN A 340 -12.11 18.15 2.92
CA GLN A 340 -12.46 18.05 1.51
C GLN A 340 -12.92 19.41 0.99
N GLU A 341 -12.45 19.82 -0.19
CA GLU A 341 -12.91 21.04 -0.86
C GLU A 341 -14.28 20.84 -1.50
N ARG A 342 -14.64 19.59 -1.81
CA ARG A 342 -15.87 19.19 -2.50
C ARG A 342 -16.87 18.58 -1.51
N ASP A 343 -18.06 19.16 -1.42
CA ASP A 343 -19.11 18.74 -0.49
C ASP A 343 -19.61 17.31 -0.76
N GLU A 344 -19.62 16.89 -2.01
CA GLU A 344 -19.98 15.53 -2.41
C GLU A 344 -18.96 14.50 -1.94
N VAL A 345 -17.66 14.81 -2.01
CA VAL A 345 -16.59 13.92 -1.51
C VAL A 345 -16.66 13.84 0.01
N LYS A 346 -16.90 14.98 0.67
CA LYS A 346 -17.18 15.06 2.11
C LYS A 346 -18.33 14.14 2.50
N ALA A 347 -19.43 14.16 1.76
CA ALA A 347 -20.61 13.33 1.99
C ALA A 347 -20.32 11.83 1.76
N ILE A 348 -19.60 11.47 0.70
CA ILE A 348 -19.17 10.08 0.43
C ILE A 348 -18.32 9.54 1.59
N ILE A 349 -17.30 10.30 2.03
CA ILE A 349 -16.44 9.91 3.15
C ILE A 349 -17.26 9.75 4.44
N GLY A 350 -18.18 10.68 4.73
CA GLY A 350 -19.10 10.57 5.85
C GLY A 350 -19.90 9.26 5.78
N LYS A 351 -20.52 8.98 4.63
CA LYS A 351 -21.28 7.74 4.40
C LYS A 351 -20.44 6.49 4.62
N ARG A 352 -19.18 6.47 4.17
CA ARG A 352 -18.26 5.36 4.42
C ARG A 352 -17.99 5.15 5.91
N ILE A 353 -17.71 6.22 6.66
CA ILE A 353 -17.53 6.14 8.12
C ILE A 353 -18.79 5.59 8.79
N ALA A 354 -19.97 6.08 8.42
CA ALA A 354 -21.24 5.61 8.95
C ALA A 354 -21.46 4.11 8.67
N GLN A 355 -21.23 3.65 7.44
CA GLN A 355 -21.34 2.23 7.06
C GLN A 355 -20.43 1.34 7.93
N ILE A 356 -19.18 1.77 8.18
CA ILE A 356 -18.25 1.02 9.02
C ILE A 356 -18.76 0.97 10.47
N VAL A 357 -19.20 2.10 11.03
CA VAL A 357 -19.72 2.18 12.41
C VAL A 357 -20.98 1.34 12.59
N GLU A 358 -21.99 1.52 11.74
CA GLU A 358 -23.28 0.84 11.81
C GLU A 358 -23.13 -0.68 11.71
N ARG A 359 -22.24 -1.16 10.83
CA ARG A 359 -21.95 -2.59 10.68
C ARG A 359 -21.33 -3.18 11.93
N ASN A 360 -20.28 -2.54 12.44
CA ASN A 360 -19.47 -3.11 13.50
C ASN A 360 -20.13 -3.00 14.89
N ARG A 361 -21.09 -2.10 15.07
CA ARG A 361 -21.91 -2.01 16.31
C ARG A 361 -22.59 -3.31 16.69
N LYS A 362 -22.94 -4.13 15.69
CA LYS A 362 -23.53 -5.45 15.91
C LYS A 362 -22.51 -6.51 16.32
N LYS A 363 -21.24 -6.32 15.95
CA LYS A 363 -20.14 -7.28 16.19
C LYS A 363 -19.47 -7.02 17.55
N PHE A 364 -19.14 -5.76 17.85
CA PHE A 364 -18.50 -5.36 19.09
C PHE A 364 -19.03 -3.98 19.54
N PRO A 365 -20.05 -3.92 20.42
CA PRO A 365 -20.69 -2.66 20.78
C PRO A 365 -19.85 -1.81 21.74
N ALA A 366 -19.88 -0.48 21.56
CA ALA A 366 -19.38 0.48 22.54
C ALA A 366 -20.36 0.71 23.69
N VAL A 367 -19.81 1.06 24.85
CA VAL A 367 -20.56 1.43 26.07
C VAL A 367 -20.42 2.92 26.35
N ASN A 368 -19.22 3.49 26.19
CA ASN A 368 -18.96 4.90 26.47
C ASN A 368 -18.75 5.69 25.18
N LEU A 369 -19.81 6.38 24.74
CA LEU A 369 -19.78 7.22 23.54
C LEU A 369 -19.96 8.71 23.91
N ARG A 370 -19.52 9.59 23.01
CA ARG A 370 -19.83 11.02 23.11
C ARG A 370 -21.34 11.25 23.03
N ALA A 371 -21.84 12.27 23.75
CA ALA A 371 -23.27 12.59 23.81
C ALA A 371 -23.94 12.77 22.44
N ASN A 372 -23.25 13.38 21.46
CA ASN A 372 -23.76 13.61 20.11
C ASN A 372 -23.23 12.59 19.08
N PHE A 373 -22.69 11.44 19.52
CA PHE A 373 -22.11 10.44 18.62
C PHE A 373 -23.15 9.92 17.62
N ASP A 374 -24.31 9.48 18.11
CA ASP A 374 -25.36 8.90 17.26
C ASP A 374 -25.93 9.91 16.26
N GLU A 375 -26.14 11.15 16.70
CA GLU A 375 -26.59 12.25 15.84
C GLU A 375 -25.62 12.47 14.68
N ARG A 376 -24.31 12.56 14.95
CA ARG A 376 -23.29 12.72 13.91
C ARG A 376 -23.23 11.53 12.94
N ILE A 377 -23.28 10.31 13.43
CA ILE A 377 -23.25 9.13 12.55
C ILE A 377 -24.49 9.08 11.66
N LYS A 378 -25.64 9.49 12.20
CA LYS A 378 -26.86 9.65 11.42
C LYS A 378 -26.71 10.71 10.33
N GLU A 379 -26.17 11.89 10.64
CA GLU A 379 -25.87 12.94 9.65
C GLU A 379 -24.97 12.42 8.52
N PHE A 380 -23.94 11.64 8.86
CA PHE A 380 -23.05 11.02 7.89
C PHE A 380 -23.75 9.97 7.03
N SER A 381 -24.64 9.16 7.62
CA SER A 381 -25.40 8.14 6.89
C SER A 381 -26.44 8.76 5.95
N GLU A 382 -27.07 9.86 6.34
CA GLU A 382 -28.12 10.55 5.57
C GLU A 382 -27.54 11.57 4.57
N GLY A 383 -26.28 12.00 4.76
CA GLY A 383 -25.62 13.01 3.92
C GLY A 383 -25.29 12.55 2.49
N TYR A 384 -25.27 11.25 2.21
CA TYR A 384 -25.09 10.70 0.86
C TYR A 384 -26.07 9.54 0.62
N PRO A 385 -26.75 9.49 -0.55
CA PRO A 385 -27.75 8.48 -0.81
C PRO A 385 -27.14 7.08 -0.87
N GLN A 386 -27.91 6.08 -0.42
CA GLN A 386 -27.55 4.69 -0.64
C GLN A 386 -27.74 4.33 -2.12
N HIS A 387 -26.68 3.82 -2.74
CA HIS A 387 -26.67 3.30 -4.10
C HIS A 387 -26.66 1.77 -4.07
N ASP A 388 -27.25 1.15 -5.08
CA ASP A 388 -27.14 -0.29 -5.32
C ASP A 388 -25.78 -0.63 -5.94
N LEU A 389 -25.25 0.26 -6.79
CA LEU A 389 -24.03 0.06 -7.55
C LEU A 389 -23.14 1.31 -7.61
N THR A 390 -21.86 1.15 -7.34
CA THR A 390 -20.80 2.11 -7.73
C THR A 390 -20.09 1.61 -8.97
N ILE A 391 -20.01 2.43 -10.03
CA ILE A 391 -19.25 2.12 -11.26
C ILE A 391 -17.97 2.94 -11.24
N VAL A 392 -16.80 2.30 -11.39
CA VAL A 392 -15.49 2.94 -11.41
C VAL A 392 -14.90 2.84 -12.81
N ILE A 393 -14.50 3.98 -13.39
CA ILE A 393 -13.93 4.08 -14.74
C ILE A 393 -12.57 4.80 -14.66
N PRO A 394 -11.44 4.09 -14.84
CA PRO A 394 -10.14 4.75 -14.99
C PRO A 394 -9.96 5.26 -16.43
N THR A 395 -9.60 6.52 -16.59
CA THR A 395 -9.40 7.15 -17.90
C THR A 395 -7.94 7.51 -18.12
N TYR A 396 -7.44 7.30 -19.35
CA TYR A 396 -6.13 7.77 -19.78
C TYR A 396 -6.11 7.90 -21.30
N ASN A 397 -5.97 9.13 -21.79
CA ASN A 397 -5.89 9.46 -23.21
C ASN A 397 -6.97 8.77 -24.08
N CYS A 398 -8.24 8.91 -23.68
CA CYS A 398 -9.39 8.22 -24.25
C CYS A 398 -10.52 9.16 -24.70
N GLU A 399 -10.18 10.36 -25.19
CA GLU A 399 -11.15 11.37 -25.63
C GLU A 399 -12.18 10.86 -26.66
N ASP A 400 -11.80 9.87 -27.48
CA ASP A 400 -12.65 9.30 -28.53
C ASP A 400 -13.81 8.43 -28.03
N PHE A 401 -13.72 7.89 -26.80
CA PHE A 401 -14.66 6.88 -26.30
C PHE A 401 -15.25 7.19 -24.93
N VAL A 402 -14.56 8.00 -24.13
CA VAL A 402 -14.92 8.23 -22.72
C VAL A 402 -16.34 8.75 -22.53
N GLU A 403 -16.82 9.62 -23.44
CA GLU A 403 -18.19 10.15 -23.39
C GLU A 403 -19.25 9.05 -23.53
N GLU A 404 -19.09 8.18 -24.53
CA GLU A 404 -20.01 7.06 -24.77
C GLU A 404 -20.02 6.08 -23.58
N THR A 405 -18.82 5.74 -23.09
CA THR A 405 -18.64 4.86 -21.93
C THR A 405 -19.32 5.42 -20.69
N ILE A 406 -19.15 6.71 -20.39
CA ILE A 406 -19.81 7.36 -19.25
C ILE A 406 -21.32 7.39 -19.43
N HIS A 407 -21.83 7.70 -20.63
CA HIS A 407 -23.26 7.71 -20.88
C HIS A 407 -23.93 6.35 -20.65
N CYS A 408 -23.30 5.25 -21.07
CA CYS A 408 -23.86 3.92 -20.80
C CYS A 408 -23.79 3.55 -19.30
N ALA A 409 -22.74 3.98 -18.58
CA ALA A 409 -22.63 3.82 -17.12
C ALA A 409 -23.66 4.65 -16.32
N LEU A 410 -24.09 5.79 -16.84
CA LEU A 410 -25.14 6.61 -16.24
C LEU A 410 -26.54 6.06 -16.50
N ASN A 411 -26.72 5.21 -17.51
CA ASN A 411 -28.01 4.66 -17.92
C ASN A 411 -28.19 3.20 -17.49
N VAL A 412 -28.38 2.98 -16.19
CA VAL A 412 -28.59 1.65 -15.59
C VAL A 412 -29.97 1.62 -14.92
N PRO A 413 -31.05 1.33 -15.67
CA PRO A 413 -32.42 1.54 -15.20
C PRO A 413 -32.81 0.57 -14.08
N GLY A 414 -33.66 1.03 -13.16
CA GLY A 414 -34.24 0.19 -12.10
C GLY A 414 -33.41 0.04 -10.84
N ILE A 415 -32.19 0.57 -10.81
CA ILE A 415 -31.33 0.63 -9.61
C ILE A 415 -30.72 2.03 -9.44
N LYS A 416 -30.27 2.35 -8.22
CA LYS A 416 -29.55 3.60 -7.93
C LYS A 416 -28.06 3.41 -8.16
N THR A 417 -27.45 4.26 -8.97
CA THR A 417 -26.02 4.19 -9.29
C THR A 417 -25.28 5.49 -8.99
N ASN A 418 -24.03 5.37 -8.60
CA ASN A 418 -23.04 6.45 -8.69
C ASN A 418 -21.86 6.02 -9.55
N VAL A 419 -21.27 6.96 -10.27
CA VAL A 419 -20.16 6.73 -11.20
C VAL A 419 -18.97 7.54 -10.73
N LEU A 420 -17.84 6.87 -10.51
CA LEU A 420 -16.56 7.47 -10.15
C LEU A 420 -15.62 7.36 -11.35
N VAL A 421 -15.23 8.48 -11.93
CA VAL A 421 -14.28 8.55 -13.04
C VAL A 421 -12.96 9.09 -12.49
N ILE A 422 -11.87 8.40 -12.75
CA ILE A 422 -10.53 8.78 -12.28
C ILE A 422 -9.58 8.88 -13.47
N ASP A 423 -9.16 10.10 -13.76
CA ASP A 423 -8.17 10.37 -14.79
C ASP A 423 -6.76 10.12 -14.28
N ASP A 424 -6.06 9.23 -14.98
CA ASP A 424 -4.70 8.84 -14.70
C ASP A 424 -3.69 9.74 -15.44
N GLY A 425 -3.94 11.05 -15.43
CA GLY A 425 -3.06 12.07 -16.00
C GLY A 425 -3.08 12.11 -17.53
N SER A 426 -4.27 12.19 -18.12
CA SER A 426 -4.42 12.35 -19.58
C SER A 426 -3.81 13.67 -20.07
N GLU A 427 -3.32 13.65 -21.30
CA GLU A 427 -2.75 14.79 -22.03
C GLU A 427 -3.64 15.25 -23.21
N ASP A 428 -4.73 14.52 -23.48
CA ASP A 428 -5.76 14.85 -24.48
C ASP A 428 -7.00 15.50 -23.82
N ARG A 429 -8.13 15.60 -24.55
CA ARG A 429 -9.34 16.24 -24.04
C ARG A 429 -10.17 15.38 -23.07
N THR A 430 -9.66 14.23 -22.63
CA THR A 430 -10.35 13.34 -21.69
C THR A 430 -10.82 14.10 -20.43
N PRO A 431 -9.98 14.90 -19.75
CA PRO A 431 -10.40 15.60 -18.54
C PRO A 431 -11.48 16.65 -18.80
N GLU A 432 -11.41 17.39 -19.91
CA GLU A 432 -12.43 18.38 -20.29
C GLU A 432 -13.79 17.71 -20.52
N ILE A 433 -13.82 16.58 -21.21
CA ILE A 433 -15.05 15.80 -21.47
C ILE A 433 -15.66 15.33 -20.15
N CYS A 434 -14.86 14.70 -19.29
CA CYS A 434 -15.33 14.17 -18.01
C CYS A 434 -15.89 15.28 -17.09
N ARG A 435 -15.22 16.45 -17.02
CA ARG A 435 -15.73 17.60 -16.25
C ARG A 435 -17.02 18.16 -16.81
N ALA A 436 -17.15 18.22 -18.14
CA ALA A 436 -18.38 18.68 -18.77
C ALA A 436 -19.57 17.76 -18.44
N LEU A 437 -19.34 16.44 -18.39
CA LEU A 437 -20.36 15.46 -18.00
C LEU A 437 -20.67 15.51 -16.50
N GLU A 438 -19.67 15.68 -15.64
CA GLU A 438 -19.88 15.84 -14.18
C GLU A 438 -20.79 17.03 -13.88
N GLY A 439 -20.62 18.15 -14.60
CA GLY A 439 -21.49 19.32 -14.49
C GLY A 439 -22.95 19.09 -14.92
N GLN A 440 -23.25 17.98 -15.61
CA GLN A 440 -24.58 17.62 -16.09
C GLN A 440 -25.27 16.53 -15.24
N HIS A 441 -24.51 15.79 -14.44
CA HIS A 441 -24.99 14.58 -13.75
C HIS A 441 -24.59 14.57 -12.27
N ASN A 442 -25.59 14.60 -11.38
CA ASN A 442 -25.37 14.63 -9.91
C ASN A 442 -24.79 13.34 -9.32
N ASN A 443 -24.84 12.23 -10.06
CA ASN A 443 -24.34 10.94 -9.65
C ASN A 443 -23.01 10.56 -10.33
N LEU A 444 -22.37 11.50 -11.05
CA LEU A 444 -21.05 11.36 -11.64
C LEU A 444 -20.04 12.18 -10.83
N HIS A 445 -18.89 11.58 -10.51
CA HIS A 445 -17.81 12.22 -9.75
C HIS A 445 -16.49 12.01 -10.49
N PHE A 446 -15.86 13.08 -10.93
CA PHE A 446 -14.61 13.07 -11.67
C PHE A 446 -13.42 13.45 -10.76
N PHE A 447 -12.36 12.67 -10.83
CA PHE A 447 -11.13 12.84 -10.07
C PHE A 447 -9.93 12.80 -11.01
N GLN A 448 -8.79 13.35 -10.55
CA GLN A 448 -7.55 13.30 -11.31
C GLN A 448 -6.36 12.89 -10.44
N GLN A 449 -5.38 12.26 -11.07
CA GLN A 449 -4.07 11.98 -10.50
C GLN A 449 -2.97 12.09 -11.56
N ARG A 450 -1.72 11.96 -11.13
CA ARG A 450 -0.60 11.72 -12.06
C ARG A 450 -0.67 10.29 -12.55
N ASN A 451 -0.21 10.05 -13.78
CA ASN A 451 -0.17 8.72 -14.39
C ASN A 451 0.60 7.71 -13.54
N ARG A 452 -0.09 6.64 -13.12
CA ARG A 452 0.46 5.52 -12.35
C ARG A 452 -0.03 4.16 -12.86
N GLY A 453 -0.78 4.13 -13.96
CA GLY A 453 -1.43 2.96 -14.52
C GLY A 453 -2.87 2.78 -14.03
N ALA A 454 -3.70 2.18 -14.88
CA ALA A 454 -5.14 1.97 -14.64
C ALA A 454 -5.45 1.26 -13.32
N GLY A 455 -4.64 0.30 -12.89
CA GLY A 455 -4.79 -0.37 -11.60
C GLY A 455 -4.69 0.60 -10.42
N ARG A 456 -3.63 1.44 -10.40
CA ARG A 456 -3.45 2.47 -9.35
C ARG A 456 -4.55 3.53 -9.42
N ALA A 457 -5.04 3.88 -10.62
CA ALA A 457 -6.17 4.80 -10.79
C ALA A 457 -7.45 4.24 -10.16
N ARG A 458 -7.83 2.98 -10.46
CA ARG A 458 -8.98 2.31 -9.82
C ARG A 458 -8.84 2.29 -8.30
N ASN A 459 -7.67 1.90 -7.80
CA ASN A 459 -7.38 1.82 -6.38
C ASN A 459 -7.58 3.16 -5.65
N ALA A 460 -7.21 4.27 -6.29
CA ALA A 460 -7.26 5.60 -5.69
C ALA A 460 -8.69 6.03 -5.30
N VAL A 461 -9.72 5.46 -5.94
CA VAL A 461 -11.13 5.75 -5.65
C VAL A 461 -11.88 4.59 -5.00
N ILE A 462 -11.24 3.43 -4.78
CA ILE A 462 -11.83 2.32 -4.00
C ILE A 462 -12.39 2.82 -2.65
N PRO A 463 -11.68 3.65 -1.86
CA PRO A 463 -12.21 4.09 -0.57
C PRO A 463 -13.54 4.87 -0.66
N LEU A 464 -13.88 5.43 -1.82
CA LEU A 464 -15.12 6.16 -2.10
C LEU A 464 -16.27 5.26 -2.54
N CYS A 465 -16.03 3.97 -2.78
CA CYS A 465 -17.06 3.03 -3.22
C CYS A 465 -18.06 2.74 -2.08
N THR A 466 -19.28 3.29 -2.21
CA THR A 466 -20.35 3.26 -1.19
C THR A 466 -21.57 2.45 -1.59
N GLY A 467 -21.69 2.07 -2.87
CA GLY A 467 -22.77 1.22 -3.37
C GLY A 467 -22.75 -0.16 -2.71
N THR A 468 -23.87 -0.87 -2.74
CA THR A 468 -23.92 -2.27 -2.27
C THR A 468 -22.93 -3.15 -3.05
N TYR A 469 -22.85 -2.94 -4.35
CA TYR A 469 -21.86 -3.54 -5.25
C TYR A 469 -20.97 -2.47 -5.89
N THR A 470 -19.80 -2.89 -6.36
CA THR A 470 -18.86 -2.10 -7.16
C THR A 470 -18.61 -2.82 -8.49
N PHE A 471 -18.56 -2.06 -9.58
CA PHE A 471 -18.25 -2.51 -10.93
C PHE A 471 -17.10 -1.70 -11.50
N PHE A 472 -16.08 -2.34 -12.06
CA PHE A 472 -14.95 -1.68 -12.69
C PHE A 472 -15.07 -1.80 -14.21
N LEU A 473 -15.17 -0.68 -14.91
CA LEU A 473 -15.37 -0.62 -16.36
C LEU A 473 -14.19 0.10 -17.02
N ASP A 474 -13.70 -0.43 -18.14
CA ASP A 474 -12.64 0.22 -18.91
C ASP A 474 -13.20 1.41 -19.71
N ALA A 475 -12.43 2.49 -19.83
CA ALA A 475 -12.91 3.74 -20.42
C ALA A 475 -13.25 3.66 -21.92
N ASP A 476 -12.84 2.59 -22.59
CA ASP A 476 -13.08 2.32 -24.01
C ASP A 476 -14.10 1.19 -24.27
N ASP A 477 -14.73 0.66 -23.21
CA ASP A 477 -15.74 -0.40 -23.30
C ASP A 477 -17.15 0.14 -23.02
N ILE A 478 -18.18 -0.52 -23.56
CA ILE A 478 -19.59 -0.14 -23.32
C ILE A 478 -20.38 -1.25 -22.65
N ILE A 479 -21.43 -0.88 -21.92
CA ILE A 479 -22.31 -1.83 -21.22
C ILE A 479 -23.77 -1.73 -21.64
N ASP A 480 -24.49 -2.84 -21.51
CA ASP A 480 -25.94 -2.87 -21.48
C ASP A 480 -26.43 -2.63 -20.04
N GLY A 481 -26.92 -1.42 -19.78
CA GLY A 481 -27.37 -1.03 -18.45
C GLY A 481 -28.58 -1.82 -17.93
N THR A 482 -29.44 -2.34 -18.81
CA THR A 482 -30.57 -3.18 -18.37
C THR A 482 -30.07 -4.51 -17.85
N GLN A 483 -29.11 -5.12 -18.55
CA GLN A 483 -28.52 -6.38 -18.13
C GLN A 483 -27.63 -6.22 -16.89
N LEU A 484 -26.91 -5.10 -16.77
CA LEU A 484 -26.17 -4.79 -15.55
C LEU A 484 -27.11 -4.63 -14.34
N ALA A 485 -28.23 -3.93 -14.49
CA ALA A 485 -29.21 -3.78 -13.41
C ALA A 485 -29.80 -5.12 -12.97
N LYS A 486 -30.07 -6.01 -13.94
CA LYS A 486 -30.50 -7.38 -13.66
C LYS A 486 -29.44 -8.16 -12.89
N ALA A 487 -28.18 -8.12 -13.33
CA ALA A 487 -27.07 -8.78 -12.64
C ALA A 487 -26.89 -8.31 -11.19
N VAL A 488 -26.99 -6.99 -10.93
CA VAL A 488 -26.96 -6.44 -9.56
C VAL A 488 -28.13 -6.93 -8.72
N THR A 489 -29.33 -6.99 -9.31
CA THR A 489 -30.53 -7.48 -8.63
C THR A 489 -30.41 -8.96 -8.28
N ASP A 490 -29.91 -9.78 -9.20
CA ASP A 490 -29.68 -11.21 -9.03
C ASP A 490 -28.60 -11.46 -7.97
N ALA A 491 -27.48 -10.71 -8.03
CA ALA A 491 -26.43 -10.77 -7.04
C ALA A 491 -26.95 -10.45 -5.64
N ARG A 492 -27.74 -9.39 -5.48
CA ARG A 492 -28.36 -9.00 -4.20
C ARG A 492 -29.35 -10.05 -3.70
N THR A 493 -30.16 -10.63 -4.58
CA THR A 493 -31.18 -11.62 -4.21
C THR A 493 -30.56 -12.88 -3.60
N HIS A 494 -29.42 -13.30 -4.14
CA HIS A 494 -28.69 -14.48 -3.66
C HIS A 494 -27.54 -14.11 -2.70
N ASP A 495 -27.37 -12.81 -2.43
CA ASP A 495 -26.34 -12.22 -1.57
C ASP A 495 -24.92 -12.72 -1.94
N ASN A 496 -24.65 -12.72 -3.25
CA ASN A 496 -23.36 -13.11 -3.81
C ASN A 496 -22.29 -12.07 -3.46
N ASP A 497 -21.08 -12.51 -3.09
CA ASP A 497 -19.97 -11.58 -2.89
C ASP A 497 -19.32 -11.19 -4.22
N LEU A 498 -19.34 -12.11 -5.19
CA LEU A 498 -18.95 -11.89 -6.58
C LEU A 498 -20.03 -12.40 -7.52
N TYR A 499 -20.30 -11.65 -8.58
CA TYR A 499 -21.23 -12.08 -9.62
C TYR A 499 -20.63 -11.87 -11.01
N PHE A 500 -20.40 -12.97 -11.74
CA PHE A 500 -19.80 -12.98 -13.06
C PHE A 500 -20.85 -12.82 -14.17
N MET A 501 -20.50 -12.11 -15.22
CA MET A 501 -21.39 -11.75 -16.34
C MET A 501 -20.70 -12.04 -17.67
N LYS A 502 -21.48 -12.42 -18.69
CA LYS A 502 -20.93 -12.63 -20.03
C LYS A 502 -20.56 -11.29 -20.66
N TYR A 503 -19.68 -11.38 -21.64
CA TYR A 503 -19.28 -10.26 -22.48
C TYR A 503 -19.25 -10.66 -23.96
N ARG A 504 -19.07 -9.67 -24.82
CA ARG A 504 -18.81 -9.88 -26.24
C ARG A 504 -17.67 -8.99 -26.70
N ILE A 505 -17.08 -9.31 -27.84
CA ILE A 505 -15.91 -8.60 -28.36
C ILE A 505 -16.29 -7.87 -29.63
N GLU A 506 -16.07 -6.56 -29.66
CA GLU A 506 -16.21 -5.73 -30.84
C GLU A 506 -14.83 -5.39 -31.42
N PHE A 507 -14.58 -5.77 -32.67
CA PHE A 507 -13.44 -5.27 -33.45
C PHE A 507 -13.85 -3.95 -34.08
N HIS A 508 -13.49 -2.84 -33.43
CA HIS A 508 -14.09 -1.53 -33.67
C HIS A 508 -13.94 -1.08 -35.13
N GLU A 509 -12.71 -1.09 -35.68
CA GLU A 509 -12.47 -0.66 -37.06
C GLU A 509 -13.09 -1.61 -38.10
N LYS A 510 -13.26 -2.89 -37.75
CA LYS A 510 -13.88 -3.91 -38.62
C LYS A 510 -15.40 -3.96 -38.50
N ARG A 511 -15.99 -3.25 -37.54
CA ARG A 511 -17.42 -3.31 -37.19
C ARG A 511 -17.93 -4.75 -37.06
N LYS A 512 -17.08 -5.62 -36.52
CA LYS A 512 -17.38 -7.04 -36.35
C LYS A 512 -17.52 -7.35 -34.88
N VAL A 513 -18.67 -7.89 -34.51
CA VAL A 513 -18.92 -8.39 -33.16
C VAL A 513 -18.78 -9.91 -33.16
N ARG A 514 -18.18 -10.45 -32.11
CA ARG A 514 -18.16 -11.88 -31.82
C ARG A 514 -18.49 -12.12 -30.35
N ASP A 515 -18.80 -13.37 -30.04
CA ASP A 515 -18.99 -13.88 -28.68
C ASP A 515 -17.69 -13.76 -27.83
N MET A 516 -17.73 -14.23 -26.58
CA MET A 516 -16.55 -14.34 -25.70
C MET A 516 -15.37 -15.05 -26.39
N PHE A 517 -14.15 -14.89 -25.85
CA PHE A 517 -13.02 -15.71 -26.29
C PHE A 517 -13.36 -17.21 -26.12
N ASP A 518 -12.92 -18.05 -27.06
CA ASP A 518 -13.23 -19.48 -27.05
C ASP A 518 -12.81 -20.17 -25.73
N ALA A 519 -11.72 -19.71 -25.11
CA ALA A 519 -11.27 -20.18 -23.80
C ALA A 519 -12.29 -19.87 -22.69
N ASP A 520 -12.72 -18.61 -22.56
CA ASP A 520 -13.73 -18.21 -21.57
C ASP A 520 -15.07 -18.88 -21.86
N LYS A 521 -15.44 -19.06 -23.13
CA LYS A 521 -16.67 -19.75 -23.51
C LYS A 521 -16.66 -21.22 -23.04
N ALA A 522 -15.54 -21.92 -23.24
CA ALA A 522 -15.39 -23.30 -22.77
C ALA A 522 -15.49 -23.40 -21.25
N VAL A 523 -14.92 -22.45 -20.52
CA VAL A 523 -15.06 -22.36 -19.05
C VAL A 523 -16.51 -22.04 -18.67
N TRP A 524 -17.17 -21.13 -19.41
CA TRP A 524 -18.54 -20.71 -19.14
C TRP A 524 -19.56 -21.85 -19.22
N ASP A 525 -19.39 -22.76 -20.18
CA ASP A 525 -20.24 -23.95 -20.34
C ASP A 525 -20.20 -24.85 -19.08
N GLY A 526 -19.11 -24.81 -18.31
CA GLY A 526 -18.95 -25.52 -17.04
C GLY A 526 -19.78 -24.94 -15.88
N PHE A 527 -20.14 -23.65 -15.89
CA PHE A 527 -20.84 -23.02 -14.76
C PHE A 527 -22.21 -23.64 -14.49
N ARG A 528 -22.91 -24.11 -15.54
CA ARG A 528 -24.22 -24.78 -15.41
C ARG A 528 -24.13 -26.15 -14.76
N GLY A 529 -22.96 -26.79 -14.85
CA GLY A 529 -22.70 -28.10 -14.26
C GLY A 529 -22.12 -28.03 -12.84
N ALA A 530 -21.73 -26.84 -12.38
CA ALA A 530 -21.13 -26.67 -11.06
C ALA A 530 -22.15 -26.99 -9.95
N THR A 531 -21.78 -27.89 -9.06
CA THR A 531 -22.62 -28.42 -7.98
C THR A 531 -22.44 -27.68 -6.66
N ASP A 532 -21.32 -26.97 -6.50
CA ASP A 532 -21.03 -26.15 -5.32
C ASP A 532 -20.23 -24.88 -5.63
N ASN A 533 -20.02 -24.07 -4.59
CA ASN A 533 -19.32 -22.79 -4.70
C ASN A 533 -17.79 -22.94 -4.91
N ASN A 534 -17.18 -24.06 -4.53
CA ASN A 534 -15.76 -24.31 -4.79
C ASN A 534 -15.52 -24.62 -6.27
N GLU A 535 -16.40 -25.41 -6.89
CA GLU A 535 -16.39 -25.65 -8.33
C GLU A 535 -16.61 -24.33 -9.10
N LEU A 536 -17.60 -23.52 -8.69
CA LEU A 536 -17.81 -22.19 -9.26
C LEU A 536 -16.57 -21.30 -9.11
N ARG A 537 -15.89 -21.33 -7.95
CA ARG A 537 -14.66 -20.55 -7.71
C ARG A 537 -13.54 -20.99 -8.64
N ARG A 538 -13.35 -22.29 -8.84
CA ARG A 538 -12.30 -22.84 -9.73
C ARG A 538 -12.57 -22.50 -11.19
N LEU A 539 -13.83 -22.58 -11.63
CA LEU A 539 -14.24 -22.15 -12.96
C LEU A 539 -14.02 -20.65 -13.14
N ALA A 540 -14.47 -19.82 -12.19
CA ALA A 540 -14.28 -18.39 -12.22
C ALA A 540 -12.79 -17.98 -12.24
N ALA A 541 -11.94 -18.69 -11.49
CA ALA A 541 -10.48 -18.51 -11.49
C ALA A 541 -9.80 -18.85 -12.82
N SER A 542 -10.47 -19.62 -13.68
CA SER A 542 -9.97 -20.03 -14.99
C SER A 542 -10.38 -19.08 -16.12
N LEU A 543 -11.23 -18.10 -15.83
CA LEU A 543 -11.60 -17.04 -16.78
C LEU A 543 -10.44 -16.06 -16.98
N ILE A 544 -10.43 -15.38 -18.11
CA ILE A 544 -9.53 -14.23 -18.30
C ILE A 544 -9.84 -13.17 -17.24
N ASN A 545 -8.79 -12.62 -16.63
CA ASN A 545 -8.83 -11.79 -15.42
C ASN A 545 -9.44 -10.39 -15.60
N TYR A 546 -10.27 -10.15 -16.63
CA TYR A 546 -10.90 -8.86 -16.88
C TYR A 546 -11.67 -8.35 -15.66
N PRO A 547 -11.59 -7.06 -15.33
CA PRO A 547 -12.32 -6.50 -14.20
C PRO A 547 -13.82 -6.29 -14.50
N TRP A 548 -14.17 -6.02 -15.77
CA TRP A 548 -15.53 -5.69 -16.21
C TRP A 548 -16.43 -6.90 -16.49
N ASN A 549 -15.96 -8.14 -16.25
CA ASN A 549 -16.80 -9.33 -16.36
C ASN A 549 -17.46 -9.74 -15.04
N ARG A 550 -17.36 -8.89 -13.99
CA ARG A 550 -17.93 -9.17 -12.68
C ARG A 550 -18.28 -7.91 -11.91
N ILE A 551 -19.25 -8.02 -11.01
CA ILE A 551 -19.46 -7.07 -9.91
C ILE A 551 -18.99 -7.69 -8.59
N ILE A 552 -18.49 -6.86 -7.68
CA ILE A 552 -18.04 -7.27 -6.35
C ILE A 552 -18.87 -6.57 -5.28
N LYS A 553 -19.29 -7.29 -4.24
CA LYS A 553 -19.93 -6.69 -3.07
C LYS A 553 -18.93 -5.73 -2.43
N SER A 554 -19.28 -4.45 -2.32
CA SER A 554 -18.33 -3.42 -1.86
C SER A 554 -17.80 -3.74 -0.45
N GLU A 555 -18.61 -4.38 0.39
CA GLU A 555 -18.17 -4.91 1.68
C GLU A 555 -16.98 -5.87 1.57
N LEU A 556 -17.04 -6.84 0.65
CA LEU A 556 -15.92 -7.77 0.40
C LEU A 556 -14.67 -7.00 -0.06
N LEU A 557 -14.84 -6.07 -1.00
CA LEU A 557 -13.77 -5.23 -1.54
C LEU A 557 -13.00 -4.51 -0.41
N HIS A 558 -13.74 -3.90 0.53
CA HIS A 558 -13.18 -3.15 1.66
C HIS A 558 -12.62 -4.06 2.76
N ASP A 559 -13.29 -5.14 3.12
CA ASP A 559 -12.91 -6.00 4.25
C ASP A 559 -11.68 -6.83 3.98
N ALA A 560 -11.54 -7.31 2.74
CA ALA A 560 -10.40 -8.11 2.32
C ALA A 560 -9.25 -7.26 1.75
N ASN A 561 -9.36 -5.92 1.76
CA ASN A 561 -8.38 -5.01 1.16
C ASN A 561 -7.99 -5.43 -0.27
N ILE A 562 -9.01 -5.67 -1.11
CA ILE A 562 -8.81 -6.12 -2.48
C ILE A 562 -8.46 -4.90 -3.36
N PHE A 563 -7.29 -4.95 -3.97
CA PHE A 563 -6.78 -3.91 -4.87
C PHE A 563 -6.31 -4.50 -6.21
N PHE A 564 -6.18 -3.63 -7.21
CA PHE A 564 -5.42 -3.94 -8.43
C PHE A 564 -3.92 -3.90 -8.14
N GLY A 565 -3.16 -4.75 -8.83
CA GLY A 565 -1.71 -4.89 -8.65
C GLY A 565 -0.92 -3.63 -9.00
N ALA A 566 0.28 -3.51 -8.43
CA ALA A 566 1.15 -2.34 -8.59
C ALA A 566 1.71 -2.17 -10.01
N THR A 567 1.62 -3.19 -10.84
CA THR A 567 2.27 -3.29 -12.14
C THR A 567 1.50 -2.53 -13.22
N VAL A 568 2.21 -1.83 -14.13
CA VAL A 568 1.55 -1.07 -15.21
C VAL A 568 0.74 -1.99 -16.15
N VAL A 569 1.24 -3.21 -16.37
CA VAL A 569 0.55 -4.28 -17.10
C VAL A 569 0.19 -5.41 -16.16
N HIS A 570 -0.83 -6.21 -16.49
CA HIS A 570 -1.27 -7.33 -15.67
C HIS A 570 -1.73 -6.96 -14.24
N ASN A 571 -2.12 -5.70 -14.01
CA ASN A 571 -2.64 -5.24 -12.71
C ASN A 571 -3.92 -5.96 -12.28
N ASP A 572 -4.68 -6.51 -13.23
CA ASP A 572 -5.93 -7.23 -12.92
C ASP A 572 -5.69 -8.62 -12.28
N ILE A 573 -4.45 -9.14 -12.30
CA ILE A 573 -4.12 -10.45 -11.72
C ILE A 573 -4.43 -10.46 -10.22
N ALA A 574 -3.86 -9.51 -9.46
CA ALA A 574 -4.09 -9.43 -8.02
C ALA A 574 -5.58 -9.29 -7.69
N PHE A 575 -6.27 -8.34 -8.34
CA PHE A 575 -7.70 -8.12 -8.16
C PHE A 575 -8.54 -9.38 -8.42
N HIS A 576 -8.26 -10.10 -9.51
CA HIS A 576 -8.98 -11.32 -9.87
C HIS A 576 -8.82 -12.42 -8.82
N TRP A 577 -7.57 -12.76 -8.47
CA TRP A 577 -7.28 -13.87 -7.58
C TRP A 577 -7.64 -13.56 -6.13
N GLU A 578 -7.35 -12.36 -5.64
CA GLU A 578 -7.66 -11.96 -4.25
C GLU A 578 -9.17 -11.88 -4.01
N SER A 579 -9.94 -11.38 -4.98
CA SER A 579 -11.40 -11.36 -4.86
C SER A 579 -12.00 -12.77 -4.79
N LEU A 580 -11.50 -13.72 -5.59
CA LEU A 580 -11.95 -15.11 -5.56
C LEU A 580 -11.57 -15.83 -4.27
N LEU A 581 -10.36 -15.57 -3.75
CA LEU A 581 -9.91 -16.11 -2.47
C LEU A 581 -10.80 -15.65 -1.32
N ALA A 582 -11.16 -14.37 -1.31
CA ALA A 582 -11.94 -13.76 -0.24
C ALA A 582 -13.45 -14.08 -0.31
N ALA A 583 -14.00 -14.23 -1.52
CA ALA A 583 -15.44 -14.43 -1.73
C ALA A 583 -15.94 -15.75 -1.12
N ARG A 584 -17.07 -15.69 -0.40
CA ARG A 584 -17.76 -16.85 0.16
C ARG A 584 -18.84 -17.37 -0.79
N ARG A 585 -19.54 -16.48 -1.49
CA ARG A 585 -20.56 -16.82 -2.48
C ARG A 585 -20.25 -16.20 -3.83
N ILE A 586 -20.24 -17.04 -4.85
CA ILE A 586 -20.00 -16.67 -6.24
C ILE A 586 -21.26 -16.99 -7.03
N GLY A 587 -21.79 -15.99 -7.72
CA GLY A 587 -22.89 -16.14 -8.68
C GLY A 587 -22.41 -15.88 -10.10
N TYR A 588 -23.26 -16.22 -11.06
CA TYR A 588 -23.04 -15.91 -12.47
C TYR A 588 -24.37 -15.69 -13.19
N GLY A 589 -24.33 -14.92 -14.28
CA GLY A 589 -25.46 -14.67 -15.17
C GLY A 589 -25.20 -15.13 -16.61
N GLU A 590 -26.29 -15.32 -17.35
CA GLU A 590 -26.24 -15.72 -18.77
C GLU A 590 -26.34 -14.53 -19.74
N ASP A 591 -26.62 -13.34 -19.22
CA ASP A 591 -26.77 -12.13 -20.01
C ASP A 591 -25.41 -11.52 -20.36
N VAL A 592 -25.31 -11.00 -21.59
CA VAL A 592 -24.15 -10.27 -22.06
C VAL A 592 -24.25 -8.82 -21.57
N VAL A 593 -23.34 -8.43 -20.69
CA VAL A 593 -23.36 -7.11 -20.04
C VAL A 593 -22.35 -6.16 -20.67
N CYS A 594 -21.10 -6.60 -20.85
CA CYS A 594 -20.02 -5.76 -21.39
C CYS A 594 -19.74 -6.07 -22.86
N THR A 595 -19.48 -5.03 -23.66
CA THR A 595 -18.89 -5.14 -25.00
C THR A 595 -17.47 -4.60 -24.94
N HIS A 596 -16.51 -5.51 -24.98
CA HIS A 596 -15.09 -5.19 -24.97
C HIS A 596 -14.61 -4.80 -26.37
N ARG A 597 -14.03 -3.61 -26.52
CA ARG A 597 -13.55 -3.08 -27.80
C ARG A 597 -12.08 -3.42 -28.03
N LYS A 598 -11.79 -3.97 -29.21
CA LYS A 598 -10.43 -4.19 -29.70
C LYS A 598 -10.15 -3.29 -30.88
N PHE A 599 -8.99 -2.63 -30.81
CA PHE A 599 -8.52 -1.70 -31.83
C PHE A 599 -7.31 -2.28 -32.59
N GLU A 600 -7.27 -2.08 -33.90
CA GLU A 600 -6.12 -2.47 -34.74
C GLU A 600 -5.07 -1.37 -34.82
N ARG A 601 -5.51 -0.10 -34.87
CA ARG A 601 -4.63 1.05 -35.15
C ARG A 601 -4.19 1.79 -33.90
N ARG A 602 -4.91 1.62 -32.79
CA ARG A 602 -4.61 2.27 -31.52
C ARG A 602 -3.57 1.44 -30.75
N PRO A 603 -2.48 2.06 -30.24
CA PRO A 603 -1.54 1.36 -29.39
C PRO A 603 -2.22 0.96 -28.07
N GLN A 604 -2.64 -0.29 -27.97
CA GLN A 604 -3.09 -0.88 -26.71
C GLN A 604 -1.89 -1.43 -25.94
N ILE A 605 -1.92 -1.32 -24.60
CA ILE A 605 -0.92 -1.89 -23.70
C ILE A 605 -0.72 -3.40 -23.96
N THR A 606 -1.76 -4.11 -24.41
CA THR A 606 -1.74 -5.54 -24.78
C THR A 606 -0.88 -5.86 -26.01
N ASN A 607 -0.55 -4.87 -26.85
CA ASN A 607 0.25 -5.03 -28.07
C ASN A 607 1.73 -4.60 -27.91
N VAL A 608 2.12 -4.14 -26.72
CA VAL A 608 3.49 -3.73 -26.41
C VAL A 608 4.43 -4.95 -26.35
N SER A 609 5.59 -4.89 -27.00
CA SER A 609 6.64 -5.94 -26.94
C SER A 609 7.96 -5.34 -26.44
N ASP A 610 7.99 -4.93 -25.17
CA ASP A 610 9.17 -4.34 -24.53
C ASP A 610 9.40 -4.89 -23.10
N PHE A 611 10.31 -4.29 -22.35
CA PHE A 611 10.66 -4.69 -20.99
C PHE A 611 9.47 -4.81 -20.03
N ARG A 612 8.36 -4.11 -20.29
CA ARG A 612 7.13 -4.21 -19.48
C ARG A 612 6.55 -5.62 -19.48
N ARG A 613 6.93 -6.49 -20.42
CA ARG A 613 6.51 -7.90 -20.41
C ARG A 613 7.15 -8.73 -19.30
N LEU A 614 8.35 -8.36 -18.84
CA LEU A 614 8.96 -8.99 -17.69
C LEU A 614 8.21 -8.67 -16.39
N VAL A 615 7.39 -7.62 -16.38
CA VAL A 615 6.57 -7.24 -15.22
C VAL A 615 5.48 -8.27 -14.90
N ALA A 616 5.14 -9.17 -15.85
CA ALA A 616 4.25 -10.29 -15.57
C ALA A 616 4.77 -11.18 -14.42
N PHE A 617 6.10 -11.38 -14.35
CA PHE A 617 6.70 -12.14 -13.25
C PHE A 617 6.50 -11.44 -11.90
N ASP A 618 6.60 -10.12 -11.85
CA ASP A 618 6.36 -9.34 -10.63
C ASP A 618 4.91 -9.50 -10.13
N ALA A 619 3.94 -9.39 -11.04
CA ALA A 619 2.54 -9.61 -10.72
C ALA A 619 2.31 -11.05 -10.20
N LEU A 620 2.86 -12.05 -10.88
CA LEU A 620 2.75 -13.46 -10.49
C LEU A 620 3.42 -13.73 -9.13
N GLU A 621 4.64 -13.25 -8.90
CA GLU A 621 5.35 -13.42 -7.62
C GLU A 621 4.53 -12.79 -6.48
N SER A 622 4.06 -11.54 -6.63
CA SER A 622 3.27 -10.86 -5.59
C SER A 622 1.94 -11.57 -5.29
N THR A 623 1.23 -12.04 -6.32
CA THR A 623 -0.06 -12.69 -6.15
C THR A 623 0.13 -14.11 -5.60
N HIS A 624 1.20 -14.81 -5.97
CA HIS A 624 1.50 -16.13 -5.42
C HIS A 624 1.69 -16.09 -3.91
N HIS A 625 2.44 -15.13 -3.39
CA HIS A 625 2.62 -14.96 -1.94
C HIS A 625 1.30 -14.74 -1.19
N ARG A 626 0.32 -14.10 -1.82
CA ARG A 626 -1.01 -13.91 -1.24
C ARG A 626 -1.84 -15.18 -1.29
N ILE A 627 -1.78 -15.93 -2.38
CA ILE A 627 -2.48 -17.21 -2.54
C ILE A 627 -2.03 -18.21 -1.48
N ILE A 628 -0.73 -18.43 -1.32
CA ILE A 628 -0.19 -19.45 -0.39
C ILE A 628 -0.47 -19.14 1.09
N ARG A 629 -0.61 -17.87 1.45
CA ARG A 629 -0.90 -17.42 2.82
C ARG A 629 -2.39 -17.38 3.13
N HIS A 630 -3.25 -17.42 2.10
CA HIS A 630 -4.68 -17.33 2.29
C HIS A 630 -5.26 -18.71 2.61
N ARG A 631 -6.17 -18.81 3.58
CA ARG A 631 -6.80 -20.08 4.00
C ARG A 631 -7.52 -20.86 2.89
N ASN A 632 -7.96 -20.16 1.84
CA ASN A 632 -8.61 -20.76 0.66
C ASN A 632 -7.63 -21.03 -0.49
N GLY A 633 -6.33 -20.76 -0.30
CA GLY A 633 -5.29 -20.86 -1.32
C GLY A 633 -5.10 -22.29 -1.83
N GLU A 634 -5.14 -23.27 -0.95
CA GLU A 634 -4.99 -24.69 -1.29
C GLU A 634 -6.01 -25.15 -2.36
N ASN A 635 -7.24 -24.66 -2.29
CA ASN A 635 -8.30 -25.01 -3.24
C ASN A 635 -8.09 -24.47 -4.65
N LEU A 636 -7.18 -23.50 -4.81
CA LEU A 636 -6.92 -22.82 -6.08
C LEU A 636 -5.47 -22.95 -6.54
N ILE A 637 -4.58 -23.56 -5.75
CA ILE A 637 -3.14 -23.53 -6.00
C ILE A 637 -2.75 -24.22 -7.32
N ASP A 638 -3.46 -25.27 -7.70
CA ASP A 638 -3.27 -26.00 -8.95
C ASP A 638 -3.75 -25.16 -10.15
N VAL A 639 -4.93 -24.56 -10.05
CA VAL A 639 -5.46 -23.62 -11.07
C VAL A 639 -4.53 -22.42 -11.23
N TRP A 640 -4.01 -21.89 -10.11
CA TRP A 640 -3.02 -20.81 -10.11
C TRP A 640 -1.73 -21.20 -10.81
N ARG A 641 -1.17 -22.37 -10.50
CA ARG A 641 0.06 -22.87 -11.14
C ARG A 641 -0.11 -23.03 -12.64
N GLU A 642 -1.26 -23.54 -13.08
CA GLU A 642 -1.59 -23.65 -14.50
C GLU A 642 -1.68 -22.27 -15.16
N PHE A 643 -2.45 -21.34 -14.57
CA PHE A 643 -2.57 -19.96 -15.02
C PHE A 643 -1.20 -19.27 -15.15
N ALA A 644 -0.40 -19.31 -14.09
CA ALA A 644 0.93 -18.70 -14.04
C ALA A 644 1.86 -19.29 -15.11
N SER A 645 1.85 -20.62 -15.26
CA SER A 645 2.65 -21.31 -16.28
C SER A 645 2.24 -20.94 -17.70
N ASN A 646 0.93 -20.86 -17.97
CA ASN A 646 0.40 -20.48 -19.27
C ASN A 646 0.69 -19.02 -19.61
N LEU A 647 0.59 -18.12 -18.63
CA LEU A 647 0.95 -16.71 -18.80
C LEU A 647 2.44 -16.56 -19.10
N VAL A 648 3.32 -17.25 -18.37
CA VAL A 648 4.78 -17.21 -18.61
C VAL A 648 5.13 -17.71 -20.02
N LYS A 649 4.46 -18.76 -20.51
CA LYS A 649 4.63 -19.24 -21.89
C LYS A 649 4.16 -18.19 -22.91
N TRP A 650 2.99 -17.59 -22.70
CA TRP A 650 2.43 -16.57 -23.59
C TRP A 650 3.30 -15.30 -23.65
N VAL A 651 3.92 -14.93 -22.53
CA VAL A 651 4.84 -13.78 -22.41
C VAL A 651 6.10 -14.00 -23.24
N LYS A 652 6.62 -15.22 -23.35
CA LYS A 652 7.89 -15.56 -24.03
C LYS A 652 7.99 -14.94 -25.42
N ASP A 653 6.95 -15.11 -26.23
CA ASP A 653 6.92 -14.68 -27.64
C ASP A 653 6.81 -13.16 -27.81
N ARG A 654 6.67 -12.42 -26.69
CA ARG A 654 6.50 -10.96 -26.65
C ARG A 654 7.65 -10.25 -25.94
N VAL A 655 8.61 -11.00 -25.41
CA VAL A 655 9.83 -10.46 -24.81
C VAL A 655 10.89 -10.27 -25.92
N PRO A 656 11.46 -9.06 -26.08
CA PRO A 656 12.57 -8.81 -27.00
C PRO A 656 13.75 -9.76 -26.81
N GLU A 657 14.50 -10.04 -27.89
CA GLU A 657 15.59 -11.01 -27.89
C GLU A 657 16.70 -10.68 -26.87
N ASP A 658 17.02 -9.39 -26.71
CA ASP A 658 18.01 -8.88 -25.76
C ASP A 658 17.61 -9.09 -24.27
N LEU A 659 16.32 -9.29 -24.01
CA LEU A 659 15.77 -9.53 -22.68
C LEU A 659 15.49 -11.02 -22.39
N GLN A 660 15.71 -11.91 -23.35
CA GLN A 660 15.51 -13.36 -23.17
C GLN A 660 16.34 -13.97 -22.03
N PRO A 661 17.61 -13.58 -21.79
CA PRO A 661 18.36 -14.08 -20.63
C PRO A 661 17.72 -13.71 -19.29
N GLN A 662 17.15 -12.50 -19.18
CA GLN A 662 16.42 -12.08 -17.98
C GLN A 662 15.11 -12.85 -17.84
N TYR A 663 14.39 -13.06 -18.94
CA TYR A 663 13.18 -13.88 -18.96
C TYR A 663 13.44 -15.29 -18.42
N GLU A 664 14.47 -15.99 -18.92
CA GLU A 664 14.77 -17.36 -18.46
C GLU A 664 15.19 -17.41 -16.98
N ASN A 665 15.94 -16.40 -16.51
CA ASN A 665 16.29 -16.31 -15.08
C ASN A 665 15.04 -16.11 -14.19
N ARG A 666 14.18 -15.14 -14.54
CA ARG A 666 12.95 -14.87 -13.79
C ARG A 666 11.96 -16.04 -13.85
N LYS A 667 11.88 -16.72 -14.99
CA LYS A 667 11.10 -17.94 -15.15
C LYS A 667 11.61 -19.05 -14.24
N ALA A 668 12.92 -19.30 -14.19
CA ALA A 668 13.47 -20.32 -13.29
C ALA A 668 13.08 -20.03 -11.84
N ARG A 669 13.31 -18.79 -11.37
CA ARG A 669 12.93 -18.35 -10.02
C ARG A 669 11.44 -18.50 -9.72
N LEU A 670 10.57 -18.09 -10.64
CA LEU A 670 9.14 -18.22 -10.47
C LEU A 670 8.71 -19.70 -10.44
N MET A 671 9.30 -20.55 -11.28
CA MET A 671 8.98 -21.98 -11.28
C MET A 671 9.41 -22.64 -9.97
N ASP A 672 10.58 -22.29 -9.44
CA ASP A 672 11.03 -22.73 -8.12
C ASP A 672 10.03 -22.30 -7.04
N LEU A 673 9.62 -21.03 -7.06
CA LEU A 673 8.62 -20.48 -6.14
C LEU A 673 7.28 -21.23 -6.21
N LEU A 674 6.80 -21.52 -7.42
CA LEU A 674 5.55 -22.26 -7.62
C LEU A 674 5.62 -23.70 -7.09
N ILE A 675 6.81 -24.30 -7.03
CA ILE A 675 7.05 -25.68 -6.57
C ILE A 675 7.29 -25.75 -5.06
N SER A 676 8.05 -24.81 -4.48
CA SER A 676 8.71 -24.93 -3.18
C SER A 676 7.80 -24.97 -1.93
N LEU A 677 6.48 -24.86 -2.06
CA LEU A 677 5.59 -24.61 -0.93
C LEU A 677 4.56 -25.72 -0.66
N GLN A 678 5.03 -26.95 -0.47
CA GLN A 678 4.21 -28.05 0.07
C GLN A 678 4.56 -28.46 1.52
N GLU A 679 5.67 -28.03 2.13
CA GLU A 679 6.12 -28.68 3.38
C GLU A 679 6.50 -27.80 4.59
N GLU A 680 6.89 -26.52 4.46
CA GLU A 680 7.47 -25.79 5.63
C GLU A 680 6.63 -24.62 6.19
N GLU A 681 5.78 -23.94 5.42
CA GLU A 681 5.00 -22.79 5.93
C GLU A 681 3.57 -23.15 6.37
N MET A 682 2.98 -24.24 5.88
CA MET A 682 1.59 -24.62 6.22
C MET A 682 1.38 -24.99 7.70
N ASN A 683 2.45 -25.28 8.44
CA ASN A 683 2.38 -25.56 9.88
C ASN A 683 2.56 -24.32 10.78
N ASN A 684 2.85 -23.15 10.21
CA ASN A 684 3.16 -21.91 10.97
C ASN A 684 2.49 -20.64 10.40
N VAL A 685 1.24 -20.73 9.91
CA VAL A 685 0.46 -19.53 9.47
C VAL A 685 -0.81 -19.32 10.27
#